data_AF-A0A814HFW8-F1
#
_entry.id   AF-A0A814HFW8-F1
#
_cell.length_a   1.000
_cell.length_b   1.000
_cell.length_c   1.000
_cell.angle_alpha   90.00
_cell.angle_beta   90.00
_cell.angle_gamma   90.00
#
_symmetry.space_group_name_H-M   'P 1'
#
loop_
_entity.id
_entity.type
_entity.pdbx_description
1 polymer ?
#
loop_
_entity_poly.entity_id
_entity_poly.type
_entity_poly.pdbx_seq_one_letter_code
_entity_poly.pdbx_strand_id
1 'polypeptide(L)'
;MKLLKTEIIEYYEELKNEIDINCENKLSCLYLSETKKRKIETIRTNMIDQEFCYLYPKSNRIGYLVLTNQYISKKIQLYLSHNRYKSEYEDYDGQTNRDVILSYLMEEILRVKLSLKSKFDIIDLRDPKNNIVESFRTENMKLVSLKSKDLCSIESLTDKERITDWHLELDMTILEKNFFSNFENILELYLMLSETCHFEPNCFNGLNNLKLLMVFCHVTKLEQNIFTNLKNLTTLDFSGSSIGALGENAFKNLPQIKTLVLFEATIEDITSSSFNDLNSLEYLNLAENRIFAVPDNVFDGLKNLTVLNMINCLMIEINANIFNNLENLKFLAINQNEKLGKVSNLDGLKLPNLKFLAIDSRKVPNFDLNLEMLMIFGLEEFNKSMFDRLSGLKSLVIHLDGKFFHDIKRELFENMDRLTYLIFKYDRLDFECFDVIENYYKDFLTKPNARLDQFNYHFKISCYKTLVEFIESEMKNKTDMDSQGRKIVVCDNGTGFVKCGFAGSNFPDHIFPSLVGRPILRSNARVNNIEIKDLMLGDEASQLRHMLELSYPMDNGMVRNWEDMMHVWDYTFGPNKLNIDPSECKVLLTEPPLNPKANREKLIETMFEKYGFQGCHVAIQAVLTLYAQGLITGIVLDSGDGVTHICPVYEGFSLPHLTRRLDIAGRDITRYLIKLLLLRGYAFNHSADFETVRIMKEQLCYVAHDIEEEQKLALETTVLVESYTLPDGRVIKLAGERFEAPEILFQPHLANVEAMGISELLFDTIQKSDMDMRSDFYKHIVLSGGTTMYPGFASRLEREITQLYLERVLKGDTQRLSKFKIKIENSARQKHMVYFGGSVLANIMKDREQFWISKQEYQEQGVRCLNKLVAKSN
;
A
#
# COMPACT_ATOMS: atom_id res chain seq x y z
N MET A 1 -13.74 37.14 -9.02
CA MET A 1 -14.20 36.39 -10.22
C MET A 1 -13.96 37.16 -11.53
N LYS A 2 -14.56 38.33 -11.79
CA LYS A 2 -14.22 39.13 -13.00
C LYS A 2 -12.81 39.77 -12.96
N LEU A 3 -12.36 40.28 -11.80
CA LEU A 3 -10.97 40.79 -11.65
C LEU A 3 -9.90 39.69 -11.78
N LEU A 4 -10.18 38.47 -11.27
CA LEU A 4 -9.29 37.31 -11.42
C LEU A 4 -9.15 36.86 -12.88
N LYS A 5 -10.18 37.11 -13.70
CA LYS A 5 -10.20 36.76 -15.12
C LYS A 5 -9.35 37.73 -15.95
N THR A 6 -9.24 38.99 -15.53
CA THR A 6 -8.44 40.01 -16.22
C THR A 6 -6.94 39.85 -15.94
N GLU A 7 -6.56 39.54 -14.69
CA GLU A 7 -5.15 39.29 -14.32
C GLU A 7 -4.58 38.02 -14.96
N ILE A 8 -5.40 36.99 -15.20
CA ILE A 8 -4.98 35.74 -15.85
C ILE A 8 -4.85 35.91 -17.38
N ILE A 9 -5.65 36.77 -18.00
CA ILE A 9 -5.57 37.07 -19.44
C ILE A 9 -4.33 37.92 -19.74
N GLU A 10 -3.99 38.90 -18.90
CA GLU A 10 -2.73 39.65 -19.04
C GLU A 10 -1.50 38.76 -18.84
N TYR A 11 -1.56 37.79 -17.92
CA TYR A 11 -0.47 36.83 -17.69
C TYR A 11 -0.28 35.84 -18.85
N TYR A 12 -1.37 35.43 -19.52
CA TYR A 12 -1.32 34.54 -20.68
C TYR A 12 -0.83 35.26 -21.95
N GLU A 13 -1.13 36.56 -22.11
CA GLU A 13 -0.61 37.37 -23.23
C GLU A 13 0.87 37.75 -23.05
N GLU A 14 1.37 37.94 -21.82
CA GLU A 14 2.80 38.11 -21.56
C GLU A 14 3.60 36.83 -21.88
N LEU A 15 3.08 35.65 -21.50
CA LEU A 15 3.70 34.34 -21.81
C LEU A 15 3.71 34.00 -23.30
N LYS A 16 2.68 34.45 -24.04
CA LYS A 16 2.58 34.25 -25.49
C LYS A 16 3.59 35.11 -26.27
N ASN A 17 3.91 36.31 -25.75
CA ASN A 17 4.89 37.21 -26.37
C ASN A 17 6.36 36.82 -26.08
N GLU A 18 6.65 36.04 -25.02
CA GLU A 18 8.00 35.53 -24.74
C GLU A 18 8.35 34.22 -25.49
N ILE A 19 7.35 33.46 -25.95
CA ILE A 19 7.56 32.17 -26.64
C ILE A 19 7.74 32.34 -28.16
N ASP A 20 7.37 33.50 -28.73
CA ASP A 20 7.40 33.75 -30.18
C ASP A 20 8.63 34.52 -30.69
N ILE A 21 9.76 34.46 -29.97
CA ILE A 21 11.07 34.90 -30.50
C ILE A 21 11.99 33.69 -30.63
N ASN A 22 11.84 33.01 -31.77
CA ASN A 22 12.83 32.07 -32.28
C ASN A 22 14.10 32.83 -32.73
N CYS A 23 15.24 32.17 -32.52
CA CYS A 23 16.48 32.32 -33.29
C CYS A 23 17.16 33.71 -33.31
N GLU A 24 18.24 33.85 -32.54
CA GLU A 24 19.61 34.08 -33.04
C GLU A 24 20.50 34.78 -32.00
N ASN A 25 21.66 34.17 -31.74
CA ASN A 25 22.92 34.79 -31.31
C ASN A 25 23.08 35.40 -29.90
N LYS A 26 24.17 34.92 -29.27
CA LYS A 26 25.12 35.58 -28.35
C LYS A 26 24.70 35.88 -26.90
N LEU A 27 25.54 35.33 -26.01
CA LEU A 27 26.02 35.92 -24.75
C LEU A 27 25.52 37.35 -24.48
N SER A 28 24.70 37.53 -23.45
CA SER A 28 24.88 38.59 -22.44
C SER A 28 23.81 38.50 -21.36
N CYS A 29 24.25 38.70 -20.13
CA CYS A 29 23.47 38.74 -18.91
C CYS A 29 22.27 39.71 -19.00
N LEU A 30 21.13 39.35 -18.40
CA LEU A 30 20.26 40.34 -17.76
C LEU A 30 19.79 39.86 -16.40
N TYR A 31 20.27 40.61 -15.39
CA TYR A 31 19.95 40.54 -13.98
C TYR A 31 18.43 40.64 -13.75
N LEU A 32 17.83 39.59 -13.18
CA LEU A 32 16.53 39.69 -12.52
C LEU A 32 16.72 40.33 -11.14
N SER A 33 16.00 41.43 -10.86
CA SER A 33 16.02 42.13 -9.57
C SER A 33 15.61 41.21 -8.43
N GLU A 34 16.20 41.39 -7.23
CA GLU A 34 15.94 40.55 -6.05
C GLU A 34 14.45 40.48 -5.65
N THR A 35 13.66 41.50 -5.98
CA THR A 35 12.21 41.52 -5.79
C THR A 35 11.45 40.63 -6.78
N LYS A 36 11.91 40.47 -8.02
CA LYS A 36 11.35 39.51 -8.99
C LYS A 36 11.80 38.07 -8.71
N LYS A 37 13.05 37.86 -8.26
CA LYS A 37 13.50 36.55 -7.75
C LYS A 37 12.68 36.08 -6.54
N ARG A 38 12.37 36.98 -5.60
CA ARG A 38 11.51 36.65 -4.45
C ARG A 38 10.07 36.32 -4.84
N LYS A 39 9.47 37.00 -5.82
CA LYS A 39 8.12 36.65 -6.30
C LYS A 39 8.08 35.31 -7.04
N ILE A 40 9.10 35.00 -7.85
CA ILE A 40 9.23 33.70 -8.52
C ILE A 40 9.51 32.59 -7.51
N GLU A 41 10.38 32.82 -6.51
CA GLU A 41 10.59 31.87 -5.40
C GLU A 41 9.32 31.69 -4.58
N THR A 42 8.57 32.75 -4.25
CA THR A 42 7.34 32.61 -3.45
C THR A 42 6.23 31.87 -4.21
N ILE A 43 6.16 31.99 -5.53
CA ILE A 43 5.20 31.22 -6.36
C ILE A 43 5.68 29.77 -6.55
N ARG A 44 7.00 29.55 -6.69
CA ARG A 44 7.59 28.21 -6.78
C ARG A 44 7.46 27.44 -5.47
N THR A 45 7.55 28.12 -4.33
CA THR A 45 7.32 27.59 -2.99
C THR A 45 5.81 27.34 -2.77
N ASN A 46 4.91 28.25 -3.14
CA ASN A 46 3.50 28.09 -2.77
C ASN A 46 2.68 27.09 -3.62
N MET A 47 3.07 26.78 -4.87
CA MET A 47 2.40 25.72 -5.65
C MET A 47 3.05 24.34 -5.56
N ILE A 48 4.32 24.25 -5.15
CA ILE A 48 5.03 22.96 -5.03
C ILE A 48 5.11 22.51 -3.56
N ASP A 49 5.12 23.43 -2.58
CA ASP A 49 5.32 23.05 -1.17
C ASP A 49 4.04 22.73 -0.40
N GLN A 50 2.84 22.94 -0.95
CA GLN A 50 1.60 22.50 -0.28
C GLN A 50 1.28 21.00 -0.48
N GLU A 51 1.90 20.33 -1.46
CA GLU A 51 1.76 18.87 -1.63
C GLU A 51 3.08 18.08 -1.61
N PHE A 52 4.25 18.73 -1.78
CA PHE A 52 5.55 18.01 -1.80
C PHE A 52 6.52 18.31 -0.64
N CYS A 53 6.25 19.31 0.22
CA CYS A 53 7.14 19.60 1.37
C CYS A 53 6.81 18.82 2.66
N TYR A 54 5.81 17.94 2.66
CA TYR A 54 5.39 17.18 3.85
C TYR A 54 6.17 15.87 4.08
N LEU A 55 7.25 15.59 3.35
CA LEU A 55 7.91 14.30 3.38
C LEU A 55 9.34 14.23 3.97
N TYR A 56 10.06 15.33 4.24
CA TYR A 56 11.30 15.30 5.07
C TYR A 56 11.71 16.70 5.57
N PRO A 57 11.88 16.97 6.90
CA PRO A 57 12.65 18.12 7.35
C PRO A 57 14.15 17.77 7.35
N LYS A 58 14.90 18.54 6.54
CA LYS A 58 16.36 18.73 6.50
C LYS A 58 17.25 17.80 7.36
N SER A 59 17.80 16.75 6.73
CA SER A 59 19.16 16.27 7.02
C SER A 59 19.76 15.57 5.80
N ASN A 60 20.73 16.22 5.14
CA ASN A 60 21.73 15.71 4.17
C ASN A 60 21.39 14.47 3.31
N ARG A 61 20.17 14.38 2.77
CA ARG A 61 19.75 13.39 1.76
C ARG A 61 19.36 14.07 0.45
N ILE A 62 20.27 14.92 -0.07
CA ILE A 62 19.99 15.78 -1.22
C ILE A 62 20.26 15.07 -2.56
N GLY A 63 21.02 13.96 -2.61
CA GLY A 63 21.28 13.23 -3.85
C GLY A 63 20.09 12.38 -4.35
N TYR A 64 19.51 11.57 -3.47
CA TYR A 64 18.51 10.55 -3.82
C TYR A 64 17.14 11.15 -4.23
N LEU A 65 16.77 12.29 -3.66
CA LEU A 65 15.53 13.00 -3.98
C LEU A 65 15.60 13.76 -5.31
N VAL A 66 16.81 14.02 -5.84
CA VAL A 66 17.03 14.81 -7.07
C VAL A 66 16.90 13.92 -8.32
N LEU A 67 17.32 12.66 -8.26
CA LEU A 67 17.27 11.73 -9.40
C LEU A 67 15.86 11.15 -9.63
N THR A 68 15.17 10.76 -8.56
CA THR A 68 13.74 10.38 -8.64
C THR A 68 12.86 11.56 -9.09
N ASN A 69 13.14 12.79 -8.62
CA ASN A 69 12.44 13.97 -9.13
C ASN A 69 12.80 14.31 -10.58
N GLN A 70 14.04 14.12 -11.04
CA GLN A 70 14.40 14.36 -12.45
C GLN A 70 13.77 13.34 -13.40
N TYR A 71 13.72 12.07 -13.01
CA TYR A 71 13.04 10.99 -13.73
C TYR A 71 11.53 11.24 -13.84
N ILE A 72 10.88 11.54 -12.70
CA ILE A 72 9.45 11.86 -12.64
C ILE A 72 9.15 13.16 -13.42
N SER A 73 10.00 14.19 -13.29
CA SER A 73 9.81 15.48 -13.97
C SER A 73 9.99 15.40 -15.49
N LYS A 74 10.94 14.58 -16.00
CA LYS A 74 11.07 14.30 -17.45
C LYS A 74 9.87 13.51 -17.99
N LYS A 75 9.36 12.50 -17.27
CA LYS A 75 8.13 11.76 -17.65
C LYS A 75 6.90 12.68 -17.66
N ILE A 76 6.75 13.56 -16.65
CA ILE A 76 5.67 14.57 -16.62
C ILE A 76 5.78 15.53 -17.82
N GLN A 77 6.97 16.03 -18.15
CA GLN A 77 7.18 16.91 -19.31
C GLN A 77 6.85 16.23 -20.65
N LEU A 78 7.17 14.94 -20.80
CA LEU A 78 6.86 14.14 -21.99
C LEU A 78 5.37 13.77 -22.11
N TYR A 79 4.69 13.51 -20.98
CA TYR A 79 3.25 13.30 -20.93
C TYR A 79 2.47 14.58 -21.27
N LEU A 80 2.93 15.73 -20.77
CA LEU A 80 2.37 17.04 -21.09
C LEU A 80 2.69 17.48 -22.53
N SER A 81 3.78 17.01 -23.15
CA SER A 81 4.10 17.31 -24.55
C SER A 81 3.34 16.42 -25.54
N HIS A 82 3.10 15.14 -25.23
CA HIS A 82 2.31 14.23 -26.08
C HIS A 82 0.81 14.54 -26.07
N ASN A 83 0.28 15.12 -25.00
CA ASN A 83 -1.12 15.57 -24.95
C ASN A 83 -1.37 16.93 -25.64
N ARG A 84 -0.35 17.59 -26.21
CA ARG A 84 -0.53 18.81 -27.01
C ARG A 84 -1.16 18.57 -28.40
N TYR A 85 -1.25 17.33 -28.87
CA TYR A 85 -1.83 17.00 -30.18
C TYR A 85 -3.33 16.64 -30.17
N LYS A 86 -4.04 16.81 -29.06
CA LYS A 86 -5.52 16.81 -29.01
C LYS A 86 -6.03 18.21 -28.67
N SER A 87 -5.80 19.18 -29.56
CA SER A 87 -6.31 20.56 -29.44
C SER A 87 -7.45 20.86 -30.43
N GLU A 88 -8.44 19.97 -30.54
CA GLU A 88 -9.65 20.26 -31.33
C GLU A 88 -10.97 20.10 -30.57
N TYR A 89 -10.94 19.92 -29.26
CA TYR A 89 -12.13 19.99 -28.42
C TYR A 89 -11.89 20.90 -27.23
N GLU A 90 -12.04 22.22 -27.46
CA GLU A 90 -12.31 23.17 -26.39
C GLU A 90 -13.76 22.95 -25.95
N ASP A 91 -13.97 22.24 -24.83
CA ASP A 91 -15.07 22.55 -23.91
C ASP A 91 -14.92 21.83 -22.56
N TYR A 92 -14.91 22.65 -21.50
CA TYR A 92 -15.13 22.41 -20.07
C TYR A 92 -14.22 21.44 -19.26
N ASP A 93 -13.64 22.05 -18.21
CA ASP A 93 -12.95 21.52 -17.02
C ASP A 93 -11.49 21.03 -17.12
N GLY A 94 -10.58 21.91 -16.68
CA GLY A 94 -9.15 21.64 -16.43
C GLY A 94 -8.83 20.90 -15.12
N GLN A 95 -9.84 20.38 -14.41
CA GLN A 95 -9.68 19.60 -13.18
C GLN A 95 -9.37 18.12 -13.49
N THR A 96 -9.95 17.60 -14.57
CA THR A 96 -9.83 16.23 -15.08
C THR A 96 -8.41 15.87 -15.53
N ASN A 97 -7.65 16.84 -16.05
CA ASN A 97 -6.25 16.64 -16.44
C ASN A 97 -5.28 16.57 -15.24
N ARG A 98 -5.64 17.15 -14.08
CA ARG A 98 -4.80 17.15 -12.87
C ARG A 98 -4.83 15.79 -12.17
N ASP A 99 -6.01 15.20 -12.01
CA ASP A 99 -6.20 13.93 -11.31
C ASP A 99 -5.60 12.73 -12.08
N VAL A 100 -5.63 12.79 -13.42
CA VAL A 100 -4.99 11.80 -14.31
C VAL A 100 -3.46 11.82 -14.19
N ILE A 101 -2.86 13.01 -14.05
CA ILE A 101 -1.41 13.16 -13.86
C ILE A 101 -1.00 12.66 -12.46
N LEU A 102 -1.81 12.94 -11.42
CA LEU A 102 -1.57 12.51 -10.05
C LEU A 102 -1.70 10.98 -9.86
N SER A 103 -2.63 10.33 -10.55
CA SER A 103 -2.76 8.86 -10.52
C SER A 103 -1.61 8.16 -11.23
N TYR A 104 -1.16 8.71 -12.36
CA TYR A 104 0.00 8.18 -13.11
C TYR A 104 1.29 8.32 -12.30
N LEU A 105 1.45 9.44 -11.57
CA LEU A 105 2.54 9.64 -10.63
C LEU A 105 2.53 8.61 -9.51
N MET A 106 1.35 8.35 -8.92
CA MET A 106 1.21 7.38 -7.84
C MET A 106 1.55 5.96 -8.29
N GLU A 107 1.13 5.57 -9.49
CA GLU A 107 1.34 4.24 -10.04
C GLU A 107 2.83 3.98 -10.38
N GLU A 108 3.52 4.94 -10.99
CA GLU A 108 4.97 4.83 -11.24
C GLU A 108 5.82 4.93 -9.96
N ILE A 109 5.42 5.77 -9.00
CA ILE A 109 6.06 5.81 -7.69
C ILE A 109 5.87 4.47 -6.95
N LEU A 110 4.72 3.81 -7.10
CA LEU A 110 4.47 2.47 -6.56
C LEU A 110 5.28 1.39 -7.28
N ARG A 111 5.42 1.48 -8.61
CA ARG A 111 6.21 0.55 -9.42
C ARG A 111 7.70 0.60 -9.12
N VAL A 112 8.25 1.81 -9.03
CA VAL A 112 9.64 2.06 -8.60
C VAL A 112 9.83 1.66 -7.13
N LYS A 113 8.85 1.89 -6.25
CA LYS A 113 8.89 1.41 -4.84
C LYS A 113 8.81 -0.11 -4.70
N LEU A 114 8.12 -0.81 -5.60
CA LEU A 114 7.97 -2.26 -5.58
C LEU A 114 9.24 -2.97 -6.07
N SER A 115 9.98 -2.35 -6.99
CA SER A 115 11.30 -2.80 -7.44
C SER A 115 12.40 -2.58 -6.37
N LEU A 116 12.37 -1.46 -5.63
CA LEU A 116 13.44 -1.07 -4.70
C LEU A 116 13.23 -1.49 -3.23
N LYS A 117 12.64 -2.67 -3.02
CA LYS A 117 12.12 -3.11 -1.71
C LYS A 117 13.19 -3.76 -0.81
N SER A 118 14.24 -3.02 -0.44
CA SER A 118 15.07 -3.36 0.74
C SER A 118 15.79 -2.17 1.35
N LYS A 119 16.05 -2.26 2.66
CA LYS A 119 16.73 -1.26 3.50
C LYS A 119 18.14 -0.97 2.97
N PHE A 120 18.49 0.31 2.82
CA PHE A 120 19.86 0.70 2.51
C PHE A 120 20.29 1.97 3.26
N ASP A 121 21.45 1.91 3.91
CA ASP A 121 22.17 3.07 4.45
C ASP A 121 23.18 3.58 3.42
N ILE A 122 23.02 4.84 2.98
CA ILE A 122 23.90 5.49 1.99
C ILE A 122 25.23 5.87 2.65
N ILE A 123 26.36 5.44 2.07
CA ILE A 123 27.69 6.00 2.37
C ILE A 123 28.15 6.82 1.16
N ASP A 124 28.31 8.13 1.36
CA ASP A 124 28.89 9.09 0.40
C ASP A 124 30.42 8.96 0.42
N LEU A 125 31.00 8.23 -0.55
CA LEU A 125 32.44 8.19 -0.76
C LEU A 125 32.82 9.22 -1.84
N ARG A 126 33.21 10.42 -1.40
CA ARG A 126 33.79 11.43 -2.30
C ARG A 126 35.22 11.02 -2.68
N ASP A 127 35.46 10.72 -3.95
CA ASP A 127 36.81 10.74 -4.55
C ASP A 127 36.92 11.98 -5.47
N PRO A 128 38.00 12.80 -5.44
CA PRO A 128 38.06 14.13 -6.06
C PRO A 128 38.06 14.18 -7.61
N LYS A 129 37.65 13.12 -8.31
CA LYS A 129 37.62 13.06 -9.78
C LYS A 129 36.30 12.45 -10.30
N ASN A 130 35.21 13.21 -10.14
CA ASN A 130 33.98 13.17 -10.97
C ASN A 130 33.15 11.88 -11.12
N ASN A 131 33.25 10.88 -10.25
CA ASN A 131 32.32 9.73 -10.23
C ASN A 131 31.60 9.62 -8.87
N ILE A 132 30.26 9.59 -8.87
CA ILE A 132 29.47 9.40 -7.65
C ILE A 132 29.30 7.89 -7.43
N VAL A 133 30.03 7.36 -6.45
CA VAL A 133 29.93 5.97 -6.01
C VAL A 133 29.19 5.95 -4.68
N GLU A 134 27.90 5.61 -4.68
CA GLU A 134 27.14 5.33 -3.45
C GLU A 134 27.22 3.83 -3.16
N SER A 135 28.12 3.43 -2.27
CA SER A 135 28.21 2.05 -1.80
C SER A 135 27.41 1.87 -0.51
N PHE A 136 26.57 0.83 -0.43
CA PHE A 136 25.77 0.52 0.74
C PHE A 136 26.50 -0.54 1.58
N ARG A 137 26.99 -0.18 2.77
CA ARG A 137 27.65 -1.14 3.67
C ARG A 137 26.66 -1.66 4.70
N THR A 138 26.21 -2.89 4.52
CA THR A 138 25.66 -3.73 5.60
C THR A 138 26.36 -5.07 5.58
N GLU A 139 26.37 -5.80 6.69
CA GLU A 139 27.10 -7.07 6.87
C GLU A 139 26.72 -8.18 5.85
N ASN A 140 25.70 -7.96 5.02
CA ASN A 140 25.36 -8.76 3.84
C ASN A 140 25.10 -7.81 2.64
N MET A 141 26.15 -7.36 1.95
CA MET A 141 26.02 -6.49 0.78
C MET A 141 25.20 -7.16 -0.33
N LYS A 142 24.08 -6.53 -0.72
CA LYS A 142 23.24 -7.01 -1.81
C LYS A 142 22.93 -5.99 -2.90
N LEU A 143 22.89 -4.69 -2.63
CA LEU A 143 22.60 -3.68 -3.66
C LEU A 143 23.71 -2.64 -3.79
N VAL A 144 23.96 -2.18 -5.01
CA VAL A 144 24.77 -1.00 -5.33
C VAL A 144 24.02 -0.10 -6.30
N SER A 145 24.03 1.22 -6.07
CA SER A 145 23.44 2.24 -6.95
C SER A 145 24.53 3.16 -7.47
N LEU A 146 24.77 3.21 -8.79
CA LEU A 146 25.85 4.00 -9.37
C LEU A 146 25.35 4.91 -10.48
N LYS A 147 25.82 6.15 -10.47
CA LYS A 147 25.69 7.08 -11.58
C LYS A 147 27.08 7.34 -12.17
N SER A 148 27.34 6.79 -13.36
CA SER A 148 28.66 6.87 -14.00
C SER A 148 28.54 7.03 -15.51
N LYS A 149 29.54 7.69 -16.10
CA LYS A 149 29.71 7.76 -17.56
C LYS A 149 30.50 6.60 -18.14
N ASP A 150 31.29 5.91 -17.31
CA ASP A 150 32.15 4.78 -17.71
C ASP A 150 32.20 3.68 -16.63
N LEU A 151 32.48 2.44 -17.06
CA LEU A 151 32.61 1.24 -16.20
C LEU A 151 33.90 1.19 -15.35
N CYS A 152 34.92 1.97 -15.70
CA CYS A 152 36.22 1.98 -14.99
C CYS A 152 36.08 2.30 -13.48
N SER A 153 35.04 3.03 -13.11
CA SER A 153 34.67 3.37 -11.73
C SER A 153 34.02 2.21 -10.96
N ILE A 154 33.46 1.23 -11.68
CA ILE A 154 32.78 0.07 -11.12
C ILE A 154 33.77 -1.08 -10.92
N GLU A 155 34.75 -1.22 -11.81
CA GLU A 155 35.77 -2.26 -11.69
C GLU A 155 36.68 -2.09 -10.47
N SER A 156 36.85 -0.85 -9.99
CA SER A 156 37.64 -0.47 -8.83
C SER A 156 36.94 -0.71 -7.48
N LEU A 157 35.67 -1.11 -7.48
CA LEU A 157 34.94 -1.44 -6.26
C LEU A 157 35.51 -2.70 -5.59
N THR A 158 35.94 -2.54 -4.34
CA THR A 158 36.34 -3.66 -3.47
C THR A 158 35.10 -4.48 -3.09
N ASP A 159 35.24 -5.81 -3.04
CA ASP A 159 34.15 -6.78 -2.73
C ASP A 159 32.98 -6.83 -3.74
N LYS A 160 33.14 -6.33 -4.98
CA LYS A 160 32.10 -6.37 -6.03
C LYS A 160 31.53 -7.77 -6.32
N GLU A 161 32.34 -8.80 -6.08
CA GLU A 161 31.94 -10.21 -6.23
C GLU A 161 30.88 -10.66 -5.22
N ARG A 162 30.65 -9.92 -4.12
CA ARG A 162 29.65 -10.26 -3.09
C ARG A 162 28.27 -9.66 -3.35
N ILE A 163 28.15 -8.73 -4.31
CA ILE A 163 26.92 -7.97 -4.58
C ILE A 163 26.12 -8.66 -5.68
N THR A 164 24.89 -9.06 -5.37
CA THR A 164 24.00 -9.77 -6.30
C THR A 164 23.00 -8.88 -7.01
N ASP A 165 22.65 -7.73 -6.43
CA ASP A 165 21.60 -6.85 -6.93
C ASP A 165 22.23 -5.51 -7.32
N TRP A 166 21.90 -4.96 -8.48
CA TRP A 166 22.57 -3.78 -9.02
C TRP A 166 21.56 -2.79 -9.59
N HIS A 167 21.70 -1.52 -9.22
CA HIS A 167 20.99 -0.38 -9.81
C HIS A 167 22.02 0.54 -10.50
N LEU A 168 21.89 0.72 -11.80
CA LEU A 168 22.83 1.50 -12.61
C LEU A 168 22.09 2.59 -13.35
N GLU A 169 22.53 3.83 -13.18
CA GLU A 169 22.12 4.96 -14.01
C GLU A 169 23.31 5.36 -14.89
N LEU A 170 23.22 5.10 -16.18
CA LEU A 170 24.30 5.35 -17.13
C LEU A 170 23.89 6.42 -18.14
N ASP A 171 24.79 7.37 -18.34
CA ASP A 171 24.67 8.42 -19.35
C ASP A 171 25.48 8.00 -20.60
N MET A 172 24.97 7.03 -21.36
CA MET A 172 25.65 6.47 -22.54
C MET A 172 24.72 6.33 -23.75
N THR A 173 25.27 6.60 -24.94
CA THR A 173 24.57 6.48 -26.23
C THR A 173 24.70 5.10 -26.88
N ILE A 174 25.65 4.27 -26.44
CA ILE A 174 25.86 2.91 -26.93
C ILE A 174 26.14 1.99 -25.74
N LEU A 175 25.45 0.86 -25.67
CA LEU A 175 25.75 -0.22 -24.74
C LEU A 175 26.49 -1.31 -25.52
N GLU A 176 27.82 -1.29 -25.39
CA GLU A 176 28.73 -2.11 -26.18
C GLU A 176 28.57 -3.62 -25.91
N LYS A 177 29.01 -4.44 -26.86
CA LYS A 177 29.05 -5.89 -26.70
C LYS A 177 29.91 -6.28 -25.48
N ASN A 178 29.44 -7.29 -24.72
CA ASN A 178 30.12 -7.81 -23.52
C ASN A 178 30.33 -6.77 -22.40
N PHE A 179 29.54 -5.70 -22.36
CA PHE A 179 29.61 -4.65 -21.34
C PHE A 179 29.63 -5.22 -19.91
N PHE A 180 28.86 -6.28 -19.65
CA PHE A 180 28.76 -6.91 -18.34
C PHE A 180 29.61 -8.19 -18.14
N SER A 181 30.61 -8.41 -18.99
CA SER A 181 31.42 -9.65 -18.99
C SER A 181 32.10 -9.98 -17.66
N ASN A 182 32.44 -8.99 -16.84
CA ASN A 182 33.12 -9.17 -15.55
C ASN A 182 32.16 -9.28 -14.34
N PHE A 183 30.85 -9.45 -14.57
CA PHE A 183 29.80 -9.37 -13.54
C PHE A 183 28.98 -10.67 -13.39
N GLU A 184 29.66 -11.80 -13.19
CA GLU A 184 29.00 -13.12 -13.18
C GLU A 184 28.07 -13.37 -11.99
N ASN A 185 28.24 -12.67 -10.86
CA ASN A 185 27.50 -12.91 -9.62
C ASN A 185 26.17 -12.14 -9.51
N ILE A 186 25.81 -11.33 -10.52
CA ILE A 186 24.58 -10.55 -10.50
C ILE A 186 23.36 -11.46 -10.69
N LEU A 187 22.41 -11.37 -9.75
CA LEU A 187 21.09 -12.01 -9.78
C LEU A 187 19.99 -11.03 -10.22
N GLU A 188 20.08 -9.76 -9.85
CA GLU A 188 19.08 -8.73 -10.20
C GLU A 188 19.76 -7.47 -10.72
N LEU A 189 19.33 -6.97 -11.87
CA LEU A 189 19.87 -5.76 -12.49
C LEU A 189 18.76 -4.80 -12.89
N TYR A 190 18.91 -3.56 -12.46
CA TYR A 190 18.05 -2.43 -12.78
C TYR A 190 18.91 -1.38 -13.49
N LEU A 191 18.65 -1.15 -14.77
CA LEU A 191 19.43 -0.29 -15.62
C LEU A 191 18.59 0.89 -16.09
N MET A 192 19.02 2.11 -15.81
CA MET A 192 18.42 3.35 -16.30
C MET A 192 19.39 4.04 -17.25
N LEU A 193 18.93 4.29 -18.48
CA LEU A 193 19.69 4.99 -19.50
C LEU A 193 19.02 6.33 -19.77
N SER A 194 19.76 7.42 -19.53
CA SER A 194 19.23 8.78 -19.56
C SER A 194 19.18 9.39 -20.97
N GLU A 195 19.90 8.78 -21.91
CA GLU A 195 20.00 9.17 -23.32
C GLU A 195 19.46 8.06 -24.24
N THR A 196 19.22 8.42 -25.50
CA THR A 196 18.95 7.42 -26.54
C THR A 196 20.16 6.52 -26.70
N CYS A 197 19.97 5.23 -26.46
CA CYS A 197 21.03 4.25 -26.43
C CYS A 197 20.86 3.24 -27.58
N HIS A 198 21.96 2.85 -28.22
CA HIS A 198 22.00 1.73 -29.14
C HIS A 198 22.55 0.50 -28.41
N PHE A 199 21.81 -0.61 -28.41
CA PHE A 199 22.25 -1.86 -27.80
C PHE A 199 22.97 -2.71 -28.84
N GLU A 200 24.27 -2.91 -28.65
CA GLU A 200 24.99 -3.86 -29.49
C GLU A 200 24.59 -5.31 -29.15
N PRO A 201 24.67 -6.24 -30.11
CA PRO A 201 24.45 -7.65 -29.85
C PRO A 201 25.35 -8.19 -28.74
N ASN A 202 24.75 -8.92 -27.79
CA ASN A 202 25.39 -9.51 -26.61
C ASN A 202 25.94 -8.49 -25.60
N CYS A 203 25.35 -7.30 -25.53
CA CYS A 203 25.75 -6.30 -24.53
C CYS A 203 25.57 -6.78 -23.08
N PHE A 204 24.56 -7.63 -22.80
CA PHE A 204 24.34 -8.25 -21.48
C PHE A 204 25.12 -9.54 -21.22
N ASN A 205 26.04 -9.92 -22.10
CA ASN A 205 26.81 -11.14 -21.94
C ASN A 205 27.72 -11.08 -20.70
N GLY A 206 27.83 -12.19 -19.96
CA GLY A 206 28.51 -12.27 -18.66
C GLY A 206 27.55 -12.42 -17.47
N LEU A 207 26.29 -11.98 -17.61
CA LEU A 207 25.28 -12.03 -16.56
C LEU A 207 24.61 -13.42 -16.46
N ASN A 208 25.41 -14.47 -16.32
CA ASN A 208 24.95 -15.87 -16.42
C ASN A 208 23.97 -16.29 -15.30
N ASN A 209 24.05 -15.65 -14.13
CA ASN A 209 23.21 -15.95 -12.96
C ASN A 209 21.97 -15.04 -12.83
N LEU A 210 21.80 -14.10 -13.77
CA LEU A 210 20.76 -13.09 -13.71
C LEU A 210 19.36 -13.73 -13.78
N LYS A 211 18.50 -13.36 -12.82
CA LYS A 211 17.11 -13.81 -12.70
C LYS A 211 16.12 -12.70 -13.04
N LEU A 212 16.45 -11.45 -12.74
CA LEU A 212 15.63 -10.28 -13.01
C LEU A 212 16.46 -9.21 -13.73
N LEU A 213 15.92 -8.70 -14.84
CA LEU A 213 16.46 -7.57 -15.57
C LEU A 213 15.36 -6.54 -15.79
N MET A 214 15.53 -5.36 -15.24
CA MET A 214 14.68 -4.21 -15.48
C MET A 214 15.49 -3.14 -16.20
N VAL A 215 14.99 -2.64 -17.31
CA VAL A 215 15.69 -1.65 -18.12
C VAL A 215 14.73 -0.50 -18.43
N PHE A 216 15.11 0.70 -18.03
CA PHE A 216 14.48 1.93 -18.48
C PHE A 216 15.40 2.60 -19.50
N CYS A 217 14.99 2.66 -20.76
CA CYS A 217 15.82 3.21 -21.81
C CYS A 217 15.03 3.89 -22.92
N HIS A 218 15.75 4.66 -23.74
CA HIS A 218 15.26 5.14 -25.03
C HIS A 218 16.06 4.41 -26.12
N VAL A 219 15.47 3.42 -26.77
CA VAL A 219 16.07 2.68 -27.90
C VAL A 219 15.16 2.82 -29.11
N THR A 220 15.72 2.86 -30.32
CA THR A 220 14.90 2.96 -31.54
C THR A 220 14.29 1.62 -31.94
N LYS A 221 14.99 0.52 -31.60
CA LYS A 221 14.58 -0.84 -31.89
C LYS A 221 15.31 -1.82 -30.99
N LEU A 222 14.63 -2.87 -30.51
CA LEU A 222 15.28 -4.04 -29.93
C LEU A 222 15.59 -5.06 -31.03
N GLU A 223 16.87 -5.29 -31.27
CA GLU A 223 17.36 -6.24 -32.28
C GLU A 223 17.67 -7.63 -31.69
N GLN A 224 17.90 -8.60 -32.57
CA GLN A 224 18.25 -9.96 -32.17
C GLN A 224 19.57 -10.00 -31.39
N ASN A 225 19.70 -10.98 -30.48
CA ASN A 225 20.93 -11.32 -29.75
C ASN A 225 21.37 -10.30 -28.69
N ILE A 226 20.55 -9.31 -28.35
CA ILE A 226 20.82 -8.40 -27.21
C ILE A 226 20.95 -9.21 -25.89
N PHE A 227 20.03 -10.16 -25.67
CA PHE A 227 19.91 -10.94 -24.43
C PHE A 227 20.56 -12.33 -24.49
N THR A 228 21.52 -12.54 -25.39
CA THR A 228 22.19 -13.85 -25.55
C THR A 228 22.86 -14.28 -24.24
N ASN A 229 22.79 -15.58 -23.94
CA ASN A 229 23.39 -16.24 -22.76
C ASN A 229 22.75 -15.93 -21.40
N LEU A 230 21.61 -15.22 -21.33
CA LEU A 230 20.85 -15.02 -20.09
C LEU A 230 19.98 -16.24 -19.72
N LYS A 231 20.63 -17.39 -19.50
CA LYS A 231 19.95 -18.71 -19.37
C LYS A 231 19.02 -18.84 -18.16
N ASN A 232 19.29 -18.08 -17.10
CA ASN A 232 18.55 -18.12 -15.83
C ASN A 232 17.54 -16.97 -15.67
N LEU A 233 17.39 -16.12 -16.69
CA LEU A 233 16.53 -14.95 -16.62
C LEU A 233 15.07 -15.38 -16.58
N THR A 234 14.37 -14.98 -15.51
CA THR A 234 12.96 -15.30 -15.26
C THR A 234 12.03 -14.12 -15.49
N THR A 235 12.50 -12.89 -15.24
CA THR A 235 11.72 -11.66 -15.38
C THR A 235 12.50 -10.63 -16.18
N LEU A 236 11.87 -10.09 -17.22
CA LEU A 236 12.38 -9.00 -18.04
C LEU A 236 11.35 -7.88 -18.10
N ASP A 237 11.74 -6.67 -17.72
CA ASP A 237 10.84 -5.52 -17.63
C ASP A 237 11.46 -4.29 -18.33
N PHE A 238 10.75 -3.77 -19.34
CA PHE A 238 11.07 -2.51 -20.02
C PHE A 238 10.00 -1.43 -19.82
N SER A 239 9.20 -1.53 -18.76
CA SER A 239 8.08 -0.63 -18.53
C SER A 239 8.49 0.83 -18.53
N GLY A 240 7.74 1.67 -19.24
CA GLY A 240 8.01 3.10 -19.38
C GLY A 240 9.19 3.47 -20.28
N SER A 241 9.88 2.49 -20.88
CA SER A 241 10.92 2.74 -21.87
C SER A 241 10.34 3.32 -23.17
N SER A 242 11.18 3.83 -24.04
CA SER A 242 10.80 4.19 -25.41
C SER A 242 11.54 3.27 -26.36
N ILE A 243 10.91 2.20 -26.86
CA ILE A 243 11.57 1.17 -27.67
C ILE A 243 11.38 1.38 -29.18
N GLY A 244 10.31 2.04 -29.60
CA GLY A 244 9.97 2.25 -31.01
C GLY A 244 9.51 0.96 -31.70
N ALA A 245 10.39 -0.02 -31.89
CA ALA A 245 10.07 -1.27 -32.59
C ALA A 245 10.70 -2.52 -31.94
N LEU A 246 10.00 -3.66 -32.03
CA LEU A 246 10.55 -4.98 -31.73
C LEU A 246 11.01 -5.64 -33.03
N GLY A 247 12.31 -5.88 -33.16
CA GLY A 247 12.89 -6.59 -34.29
C GLY A 247 12.55 -8.08 -34.31
N GLU A 248 13.00 -8.75 -35.37
CA GLU A 248 12.90 -10.21 -35.50
C GLU A 248 13.69 -10.89 -34.38
N ASN A 249 13.08 -11.87 -33.70
CA ASN A 249 13.72 -12.65 -32.65
C ASN A 249 14.32 -11.80 -31.51
N ALA A 250 13.71 -10.63 -31.20
CA ALA A 250 14.23 -9.67 -30.23
C ALA A 250 14.53 -10.29 -28.84
N PHE A 251 13.74 -11.27 -28.41
CA PHE A 251 13.86 -11.93 -27.11
C PHE A 251 14.36 -13.38 -27.18
N LYS A 252 14.93 -13.80 -28.32
CA LYS A 252 15.37 -15.19 -28.52
C LYS A 252 16.46 -15.60 -27.53
N ASN A 253 16.52 -16.91 -27.23
CA ASN A 253 17.49 -17.55 -26.32
C ASN A 253 17.28 -17.24 -24.82
N LEU A 254 16.04 -17.03 -24.40
CA LEU A 254 15.65 -16.88 -23.00
C LEU A 254 14.84 -18.11 -22.52
N PRO A 255 15.49 -19.26 -22.23
CA PRO A 255 14.79 -20.52 -22.01
C PRO A 255 13.98 -20.59 -20.71
N GLN A 256 14.29 -19.74 -19.72
CA GLN A 256 13.62 -19.73 -18.41
C GLN A 256 12.70 -18.51 -18.19
N ILE A 257 12.51 -17.65 -19.21
CA ILE A 257 11.70 -16.45 -19.05
C ILE A 257 10.26 -16.82 -18.72
N LYS A 258 9.72 -16.24 -17.65
CA LYS A 258 8.34 -16.43 -17.19
C LYS A 258 7.52 -15.16 -17.34
N THR A 259 8.15 -14.00 -17.11
CA THR A 259 7.48 -12.70 -17.07
C THR A 259 8.17 -11.73 -18.01
N LEU A 260 7.43 -11.21 -18.99
CA LEU A 260 7.87 -10.15 -19.91
C LEU A 260 6.91 -8.97 -19.80
N VAL A 261 7.43 -7.83 -19.35
CA VAL A 261 6.65 -6.61 -19.15
C VAL A 261 7.18 -5.52 -20.08
N LEU A 262 6.33 -5.07 -20.99
CA LEU A 262 6.57 -4.05 -22.00
C LEU A 262 5.50 -2.96 -21.91
N PHE A 263 5.05 -2.64 -20.69
CA PHE A 263 3.98 -1.67 -20.47
C PHE A 263 4.46 -0.25 -20.77
N GLU A 264 3.67 0.55 -21.48
CA GLU A 264 4.00 1.95 -21.79
C GLU A 264 5.41 2.07 -22.42
N ALA A 265 5.79 1.10 -23.26
CA ALA A 265 7.13 1.03 -23.86
C ALA A 265 7.23 1.80 -25.21
N THR A 266 6.16 2.53 -25.56
CA THR A 266 5.94 3.24 -26.84
C THR A 266 6.27 2.39 -28.07
N ILE A 267 5.98 1.10 -28.04
CA ILE A 267 6.21 0.18 -29.16
C ILE A 267 5.15 0.46 -30.23
N GLU A 268 5.61 0.73 -31.45
CA GLU A 268 4.79 0.98 -32.64
C GLU A 268 4.75 -0.26 -33.53
N ASP A 269 5.91 -0.87 -33.79
CA ASP A 269 6.06 -2.02 -34.69
C ASP A 269 6.44 -3.29 -33.94
N ILE A 270 5.73 -4.38 -34.21
CA ILE A 270 6.08 -5.74 -33.82
C ILE A 270 6.12 -6.64 -35.07
N THR A 271 7.04 -7.60 -35.11
CA THR A 271 7.15 -8.57 -36.21
C THR A 271 6.56 -9.92 -35.78
N SER A 272 6.19 -10.77 -36.74
CA SER A 272 5.67 -12.12 -36.45
C SER A 272 6.65 -13.02 -35.70
N SER A 273 7.94 -12.68 -35.67
CA SER A 273 8.99 -13.42 -34.97
C SER A 273 9.50 -12.72 -33.71
N SER A 274 8.89 -11.60 -33.29
CA SER A 274 9.40 -10.82 -32.15
C SER A 274 9.42 -11.61 -30.83
N PHE A 275 8.49 -12.54 -30.63
CA PHE A 275 8.38 -13.38 -29.42
C PHE A 275 8.70 -14.87 -29.66
N ASN A 276 9.43 -15.18 -30.73
CA ASN A 276 9.78 -16.56 -31.06
C ASN A 276 10.55 -17.29 -29.94
N ASP A 277 10.30 -18.59 -29.82
CA ASP A 277 11.00 -19.53 -28.94
C ASP A 277 10.89 -19.25 -27.42
N LEU A 278 9.93 -18.42 -26.99
CA LEU A 278 9.66 -18.12 -25.57
C LEU A 278 8.71 -19.14 -24.91
N ASN A 279 9.05 -20.43 -24.98
CA ASN A 279 8.18 -21.53 -24.55
C ASN A 279 7.83 -21.51 -23.05
N SER A 280 8.65 -20.88 -22.21
CA SER A 280 8.46 -20.82 -20.74
C SER A 280 7.63 -19.62 -20.28
N LEU A 281 7.29 -18.70 -21.19
CA LEU A 281 6.64 -17.43 -20.84
C LEU A 281 5.22 -17.68 -20.32
N GLU A 282 4.94 -17.21 -19.11
CA GLU A 282 3.65 -17.34 -18.43
C GLU A 282 2.85 -16.02 -18.47
N TYR A 283 3.54 -14.87 -18.50
CA TYR A 283 2.96 -13.52 -18.43
C TYR A 283 3.57 -12.58 -19.46
N LEU A 284 2.71 -11.97 -20.30
CA LEU A 284 3.08 -10.96 -21.28
C LEU A 284 2.19 -9.72 -21.13
N ASN A 285 2.81 -8.57 -20.88
CA ASN A 285 2.12 -7.28 -20.81
C ASN A 285 2.65 -6.31 -21.87
N LEU A 286 1.80 -5.98 -22.83
CA LEU A 286 2.00 -5.04 -23.93
C LEU A 286 1.07 -3.82 -23.83
N ALA A 287 0.40 -3.62 -22.70
CA ALA A 287 -0.57 -2.54 -22.56
C ALA A 287 0.06 -1.14 -22.66
N GLU A 288 -0.74 -0.15 -23.04
CA GLU A 288 -0.32 1.26 -23.19
C GLU A 288 0.78 1.47 -24.25
N ASN A 289 0.82 0.64 -25.29
CA ASN A 289 1.71 0.83 -26.45
C ASN A 289 0.97 1.46 -27.65
N ARG A 290 1.68 1.62 -28.77
CA ARG A 290 1.16 2.21 -30.02
C ARG A 290 1.12 1.18 -31.15
N ILE A 291 0.80 -0.07 -30.81
CA ILE A 291 0.75 -1.19 -31.74
C ILE A 291 -0.54 -1.08 -32.57
N PHE A 292 -0.43 -0.51 -33.77
CA PHE A 292 -1.59 -0.30 -34.65
C PHE A 292 -2.12 -1.60 -35.28
N ALA A 293 -1.23 -2.55 -35.56
CA ALA A 293 -1.55 -3.84 -36.17
C ALA A 293 -0.74 -4.96 -35.50
N VAL A 294 -1.39 -6.10 -35.28
CA VAL A 294 -0.79 -7.30 -34.70
C VAL A 294 -0.58 -8.30 -35.84
N PRO A 295 0.67 -8.65 -36.19
CA PRO A 295 0.94 -9.62 -37.25
C PRO A 295 0.33 -10.99 -36.93
N ASP A 296 -0.07 -11.70 -37.98
CA ASP A 296 -0.45 -13.11 -37.83
C ASP A 296 0.71 -13.90 -37.19
N ASN A 297 0.35 -14.88 -36.36
CA ASN A 297 1.28 -15.82 -35.72
C ASN A 297 2.32 -15.18 -34.77
N VAL A 298 2.18 -13.90 -34.39
CA VAL A 298 3.15 -13.22 -33.51
C VAL A 298 3.30 -13.85 -32.13
N PHE A 299 2.26 -14.57 -31.67
CA PHE A 299 2.25 -15.29 -30.39
C PHE A 299 2.48 -16.80 -30.54
N ASP A 300 2.84 -17.26 -31.74
CA ASP A 300 3.15 -18.67 -31.96
C ASP A 300 4.38 -19.08 -31.14
N GLY A 301 4.30 -20.25 -30.51
CA GLY A 301 5.35 -20.76 -29.63
C GLY A 301 5.23 -20.34 -28.16
N LEU A 302 4.30 -19.45 -27.80
CA LEU A 302 4.02 -19.07 -26.40
C LEU A 302 3.14 -20.08 -25.67
N LYS A 303 3.56 -21.35 -25.65
CA LYS A 303 2.74 -22.50 -25.22
C LYS A 303 2.30 -22.45 -23.77
N ASN A 304 3.07 -21.84 -22.88
CA ASN A 304 2.79 -21.74 -21.45
C ASN A 304 2.13 -20.41 -21.04
N LEU A 305 1.79 -19.55 -22.00
CA LEU A 305 1.26 -18.23 -21.71
C LEU A 305 -0.10 -18.33 -21.01
N THR A 306 -0.20 -17.72 -19.83
CA THR A 306 -1.42 -17.72 -19.01
C THR A 306 -2.10 -16.36 -19.01
N VAL A 307 -1.33 -15.28 -19.15
CA VAL A 307 -1.82 -13.90 -19.14
C VAL A 307 -1.26 -13.14 -20.33
N LEU A 308 -2.17 -12.57 -21.13
CA LEU A 308 -1.85 -11.65 -22.21
C LEU A 308 -2.64 -10.34 -22.02
N ASN A 309 -1.91 -9.24 -21.84
CA ASN A 309 -2.48 -7.92 -21.70
C ASN A 309 -2.05 -7.01 -22.85
N MET A 310 -3.01 -6.51 -23.63
CA MET A 310 -2.85 -5.55 -24.73
C MET A 310 -3.90 -4.44 -24.64
N ILE A 311 -4.18 -3.97 -23.42
CA ILE A 311 -5.08 -2.85 -23.17
C ILE A 311 -4.51 -1.57 -23.78
N ASN A 312 -5.35 -0.79 -24.46
CA ASN A 312 -5.01 0.54 -24.97
C ASN A 312 -3.69 0.54 -25.78
N CYS A 313 -3.58 -0.38 -26.74
CA CYS A 313 -2.45 -0.47 -27.67
C CYS A 313 -2.67 0.35 -28.96
N LEU A 314 -3.82 1.03 -29.11
CA LEU A 314 -4.24 1.74 -30.33
C LEU A 314 -4.49 0.84 -31.56
N MET A 315 -4.75 -0.45 -31.33
CA MET A 315 -5.01 -1.42 -32.40
C MET A 315 -6.24 -1.02 -33.23
N ILE A 316 -6.14 -1.19 -34.55
CA ILE A 316 -7.22 -0.88 -35.50
C ILE A 316 -8.00 -2.14 -35.87
N GLU A 317 -7.33 -3.27 -36.01
CA GLU A 317 -7.91 -4.56 -36.37
C GLU A 317 -7.27 -5.68 -35.54
N ILE A 318 -8.07 -6.69 -35.19
CA ILE A 318 -7.61 -7.94 -34.61
C ILE A 318 -8.53 -9.09 -35.03
N ASN A 319 -7.94 -10.24 -35.31
CA ASN A 319 -8.65 -11.45 -35.71
C ASN A 319 -8.42 -12.57 -34.70
N ALA A 320 -9.45 -13.40 -34.48
CA ALA A 320 -9.40 -14.49 -33.49
C ALA A 320 -8.26 -15.50 -33.73
N ASN A 321 -7.84 -15.67 -35.00
CA ASN A 321 -6.80 -16.61 -35.40
C ASN A 321 -5.44 -16.36 -34.74
N ILE A 322 -5.14 -15.10 -34.40
CA ILE A 322 -3.88 -14.69 -33.76
C ILE A 322 -3.68 -15.39 -32.39
N PHE A 323 -4.77 -15.86 -31.76
CA PHE A 323 -4.73 -16.52 -30.46
C PHE A 323 -4.87 -18.04 -30.50
N ASN A 324 -5.07 -18.66 -31.66
CA ASN A 324 -5.49 -20.07 -31.78
C ASN A 324 -4.51 -21.10 -31.17
N ASN A 325 -3.27 -20.69 -30.90
CA ASN A 325 -2.21 -21.55 -30.36
C ASN A 325 -1.91 -21.32 -28.87
N LEU A 326 -2.70 -20.49 -28.18
CA LEU A 326 -2.53 -20.13 -26.77
C LEU A 326 -3.42 -20.99 -25.85
N GLU A 327 -3.28 -22.31 -25.92
CA GLU A 327 -4.18 -23.25 -25.23
C GLU A 327 -4.24 -23.06 -23.71
N ASN A 328 -3.16 -22.61 -23.07
CA ASN A 328 -3.05 -22.40 -21.63
C ASN A 328 -3.48 -21.00 -21.16
N LEU A 329 -3.93 -20.13 -22.09
CA LEU A 329 -4.29 -18.76 -21.77
C LEU A 329 -5.54 -18.75 -20.87
N LYS A 330 -5.40 -18.12 -19.70
CA LYS A 330 -6.48 -17.94 -18.72
C LYS A 330 -7.04 -16.54 -18.73
N PHE A 331 -6.21 -15.55 -19.09
CA PHE A 331 -6.54 -14.14 -19.07
C PHE A 331 -6.14 -13.47 -20.38
N LEU A 332 -7.10 -12.82 -21.03
CA LEU A 332 -6.91 -12.05 -22.25
C LEU A 332 -7.58 -10.68 -22.11
N ALA A 333 -6.81 -9.60 -22.23
CA ALA A 333 -7.34 -8.24 -22.29
C ALA A 333 -6.85 -7.51 -23.54
N ILE A 334 -7.80 -7.08 -24.38
CA ILE A 334 -7.59 -6.35 -25.63
C ILE A 334 -8.55 -5.16 -25.76
N ASN A 335 -9.03 -4.65 -24.62
CA ASN A 335 -9.99 -3.54 -24.53
C ASN A 335 -9.31 -2.16 -24.52
N GLN A 336 -10.12 -1.09 -24.58
CA GLN A 336 -9.70 0.32 -24.67
C GLN A 336 -8.86 0.65 -25.91
N ASN A 337 -9.02 -0.11 -26.97
CA ASN A 337 -8.56 0.19 -28.31
C ASN A 337 -9.71 0.86 -29.07
N GLU A 338 -9.91 2.17 -28.86
CA GLU A 338 -11.05 2.95 -29.39
C GLU A 338 -11.31 2.75 -30.90
N LYS A 339 -10.27 2.41 -31.67
CA LYS A 339 -10.36 2.17 -33.12
C LYS A 339 -10.75 0.74 -33.51
N LEU A 340 -10.61 -0.23 -32.59
CA LEU A 340 -10.79 -1.67 -32.83
C LEU A 340 -12.25 -2.06 -33.10
N GLY A 341 -13.20 -1.32 -32.52
CA GLY A 341 -14.65 -1.62 -32.54
C GLY A 341 -15.31 -1.58 -33.92
N LYS A 342 -14.66 -1.02 -34.96
CA LYS A 342 -15.22 -0.99 -36.34
C LYS A 342 -14.74 -2.12 -37.25
N VAL A 343 -13.60 -2.77 -36.97
CA VAL A 343 -12.89 -3.62 -37.94
C VAL A 343 -12.54 -5.02 -37.39
N SER A 344 -12.64 -5.26 -36.08
CA SER A 344 -12.25 -6.54 -35.47
C SER A 344 -13.25 -7.69 -35.68
N ASN A 345 -12.73 -8.90 -35.90
CA ASN A 345 -13.50 -10.13 -35.98
C ASN A 345 -13.01 -11.18 -34.97
N LEU A 346 -13.70 -11.25 -33.83
CA LEU A 346 -13.45 -12.23 -32.76
C LEU A 346 -14.42 -13.43 -32.82
N ASP A 347 -15.24 -13.54 -33.87
CA ASP A 347 -16.14 -14.68 -34.04
C ASP A 347 -15.31 -15.96 -34.24
N GLY A 348 -15.64 -17.02 -33.49
CA GLY A 348 -14.94 -18.30 -33.55
C GLY A 348 -13.65 -18.39 -32.74
N LEU A 349 -13.41 -17.48 -31.78
CA LEU A 349 -12.29 -17.58 -30.83
C LEU A 349 -12.32 -18.90 -30.05
N LYS A 350 -11.21 -19.65 -30.10
CA LYS A 350 -11.06 -20.97 -29.46
C LYS A 350 -9.92 -20.96 -28.45
N LEU A 351 -10.26 -20.77 -27.18
CA LEU A 351 -9.32 -20.77 -26.06
C LEU A 351 -9.92 -21.57 -24.89
N PRO A 352 -9.69 -22.90 -24.82
CA PRO A 352 -10.45 -23.79 -23.95
C PRO A 352 -10.27 -23.51 -22.45
N ASN A 353 -9.12 -22.96 -22.06
CA ASN A 353 -8.80 -22.65 -20.67
C ASN A 353 -9.04 -21.19 -20.28
N LEU A 354 -9.57 -20.37 -21.19
CA LEU A 354 -9.79 -18.94 -20.92
C LEU A 354 -10.88 -18.77 -19.87
N LYS A 355 -10.56 -17.98 -18.83
CA LYS A 355 -11.44 -17.67 -17.71
C LYS A 355 -11.87 -16.20 -17.70
N PHE A 356 -10.99 -15.31 -18.16
CA PHE A 356 -11.19 -13.87 -18.15
C PHE A 356 -10.95 -13.31 -19.54
N LEU A 357 -11.94 -12.58 -20.05
CA LEU A 357 -11.88 -11.93 -21.34
C LEU A 357 -12.33 -10.47 -21.23
N ALA A 358 -11.49 -9.54 -21.66
CA ALA A 358 -11.82 -8.13 -21.77
C ALA A 358 -11.60 -7.64 -23.22
N ILE A 359 -12.64 -7.13 -23.87
CA ILE A 359 -12.64 -6.80 -25.31
C ILE A 359 -13.37 -5.49 -25.60
N ASP A 360 -12.97 -4.81 -26.67
CA ASP A 360 -13.83 -3.82 -27.33
C ASP A 360 -14.67 -4.53 -28.37
N SER A 361 -16.00 -4.45 -28.28
CA SER A 361 -16.88 -5.02 -29.30
C SER A 361 -18.25 -4.38 -29.31
N ARG A 362 -18.73 -4.07 -30.51
CA ARG A 362 -20.08 -3.54 -30.75
C ARG A 362 -21.17 -4.59 -30.62
N LYS A 363 -20.83 -5.86 -30.79
CA LYS A 363 -21.73 -7.01 -30.60
C LYS A 363 -21.01 -8.04 -29.74
N VAL A 364 -21.72 -8.89 -29.01
CA VAL A 364 -21.09 -10.06 -28.38
C VAL A 364 -20.55 -10.98 -29.49
N PRO A 365 -19.23 -11.26 -29.54
CA PRO A 365 -18.71 -12.17 -30.55
C PRO A 365 -19.23 -13.60 -30.34
N ASN A 366 -19.38 -14.33 -31.44
CA ASN A 366 -19.85 -15.71 -31.41
C ASN A 366 -18.68 -16.66 -31.10
N PHE A 367 -18.43 -16.92 -29.83
CA PHE A 367 -17.44 -17.88 -29.35
C PHE A 367 -18.07 -18.93 -28.42
N ASP A 368 -17.44 -20.10 -28.33
CA ASP A 368 -17.82 -21.19 -27.43
C ASP A 368 -16.76 -21.31 -26.32
N LEU A 369 -16.85 -20.43 -25.32
CA LEU A 369 -15.87 -20.29 -24.24
C LEU A 369 -16.55 -20.39 -22.87
N ASN A 370 -15.93 -21.13 -21.94
CA ASN A 370 -16.40 -21.28 -20.56
C ASN A 370 -15.74 -20.25 -19.63
N LEU A 371 -16.15 -18.99 -19.81
CA LEU A 371 -15.61 -17.83 -19.08
C LEU A 371 -16.18 -17.74 -17.65
N GLU A 372 -15.37 -17.26 -16.72
CA GLU A 372 -15.84 -16.84 -15.39
C GLU A 372 -16.21 -15.35 -15.39
N MET A 373 -15.47 -14.53 -16.15
CA MET A 373 -15.71 -13.10 -16.27
C MET A 373 -15.54 -12.63 -17.71
N LEU A 374 -16.46 -11.76 -18.12
CA LEU A 374 -16.42 -11.09 -19.41
C LEU A 374 -16.58 -9.58 -19.21
N MET A 375 -15.69 -8.80 -19.83
CA MET A 375 -15.78 -7.35 -19.92
C MET A 375 -15.90 -6.94 -21.40
N ILE A 376 -16.97 -6.23 -21.76
CA ILE A 376 -17.17 -5.73 -23.12
C ILE A 376 -17.27 -4.22 -23.09
N PHE A 377 -16.51 -3.57 -23.97
CA PHE A 377 -16.48 -2.13 -24.16
C PHE A 377 -17.07 -1.72 -25.51
N GLY A 378 -17.95 -0.72 -25.50
CA GLY A 378 -18.53 -0.14 -26.72
C GLY A 378 -19.62 -0.99 -27.36
N LEU A 379 -20.40 -1.71 -26.56
CA LEU A 379 -21.48 -2.59 -27.04
C LEU A 379 -22.65 -1.76 -27.60
N GLU A 380 -22.98 -1.98 -28.88
CA GLU A 380 -24.05 -1.31 -29.65
C GLU A 380 -25.18 -2.26 -30.05
N GLU A 381 -25.04 -3.59 -29.93
CA GLU A 381 -26.08 -4.56 -30.26
C GLU A 381 -26.11 -5.69 -29.24
N PHE A 382 -27.30 -5.96 -28.66
CA PHE A 382 -27.49 -7.05 -27.71
C PHE A 382 -28.86 -7.72 -27.91
N ASN A 383 -28.89 -9.03 -28.19
CA ASN A 383 -30.13 -9.75 -28.51
C ASN A 383 -30.32 -11.03 -27.67
N LYS A 384 -31.55 -11.56 -27.65
CA LYS A 384 -31.93 -12.74 -26.83
C LYS A 384 -31.01 -13.96 -27.04
N SER A 385 -30.62 -14.25 -28.28
CA SER A 385 -29.74 -15.39 -28.57
C SER A 385 -28.31 -15.21 -28.10
N MET A 386 -27.87 -13.99 -27.78
CA MET A 386 -26.59 -13.73 -27.13
C MET A 386 -26.62 -14.07 -25.64
N PHE A 387 -27.79 -14.00 -24.98
CA PHE A 387 -27.93 -14.32 -23.56
C PHE A 387 -27.68 -15.79 -23.23
N ASP A 388 -28.26 -16.70 -24.01
CA ASP A 388 -28.14 -18.13 -23.76
C ASP A 388 -26.66 -18.57 -23.73
N ARG A 389 -25.82 -17.86 -24.51
CA ARG A 389 -24.36 -18.07 -24.59
C ARG A 389 -23.58 -17.50 -23.40
N LEU A 390 -24.12 -16.53 -22.68
CA LEU A 390 -23.49 -15.86 -21.53
C LEU A 390 -23.95 -16.43 -20.18
N SER A 391 -24.89 -17.38 -20.18
CA SER A 391 -25.55 -17.96 -19.00
C SER A 391 -24.61 -18.68 -18.00
N GLY A 392 -23.37 -18.98 -18.40
CA GLY A 392 -22.35 -19.61 -17.57
C GLY A 392 -21.46 -18.64 -16.76
N LEU A 393 -21.56 -17.33 -16.97
CA LEU A 393 -20.69 -16.32 -16.35
C LEU A 393 -20.99 -16.11 -14.86
N LYS A 394 -19.93 -15.90 -14.06
CA LYS A 394 -20.03 -15.43 -12.67
C LYS A 394 -20.10 -13.91 -12.59
N SER A 395 -19.37 -13.22 -13.47
CA SER A 395 -19.27 -11.75 -13.49
C SER A 395 -19.35 -11.22 -14.91
N LEU A 396 -20.10 -10.13 -15.10
CA LEU A 396 -20.25 -9.46 -16.39
C LEU A 396 -20.11 -7.95 -16.22
N VAL A 397 -19.18 -7.35 -16.96
CA VAL A 397 -18.98 -5.90 -17.00
C VAL A 397 -19.32 -5.43 -18.41
N ILE A 398 -20.28 -4.53 -18.52
CA ILE A 398 -20.69 -3.96 -19.80
C ILE A 398 -20.47 -2.46 -19.73
N HIS A 399 -19.70 -1.95 -20.68
CA HIS A 399 -19.53 -0.54 -20.89
C HIS A 399 -20.33 -0.11 -22.12
N LEU A 400 -21.35 0.71 -21.88
CA LEU A 400 -22.35 1.13 -22.84
C LEU A 400 -22.09 2.57 -23.29
N ASP A 401 -22.23 2.81 -24.59
CA ASP A 401 -22.33 4.16 -25.12
C ASP A 401 -23.78 4.68 -24.89
N GLY A 402 -23.92 5.93 -24.48
CA GLY A 402 -25.13 6.50 -23.85
C GLY A 402 -26.41 6.41 -24.69
N LYS A 403 -26.31 6.14 -26.00
CA LYS A 403 -27.46 6.01 -26.91
C LYS A 403 -28.20 4.68 -26.83
N PHE A 404 -27.57 3.60 -26.36
CA PHE A 404 -28.12 2.24 -26.47
C PHE A 404 -28.82 1.75 -25.18
N PHE A 405 -28.86 2.57 -24.14
CA PHE A 405 -29.37 2.15 -22.84
C PHE A 405 -30.89 1.88 -22.85
N HIS A 406 -31.67 2.64 -23.63
CA HIS A 406 -33.12 2.46 -23.72
C HIS A 406 -33.55 1.14 -24.37
N ASP A 407 -32.68 0.52 -25.17
CA ASP A 407 -32.97 -0.72 -25.90
C ASP A 407 -32.59 -1.99 -25.12
N ILE A 408 -31.87 -1.86 -23.99
CA ILE A 408 -31.56 -2.98 -23.08
C ILE A 408 -32.83 -3.35 -22.31
N LYS A 409 -33.65 -4.20 -22.92
CA LYS A 409 -34.91 -4.70 -22.37
C LYS A 409 -34.75 -5.36 -20.99
N ARG A 410 -35.84 -5.31 -20.22
CA ARG A 410 -36.16 -6.13 -19.03
C ARG A 410 -35.72 -7.61 -19.11
N GLU A 411 -35.68 -8.17 -20.32
CA GLU A 411 -35.21 -9.54 -20.62
C GLU A 411 -33.76 -9.82 -20.15
N LEU A 412 -32.91 -8.78 -20.00
CA LEU A 412 -31.54 -8.91 -19.48
C LEU A 412 -31.48 -9.36 -18.02
N PHE A 413 -32.44 -8.91 -17.23
CA PHE A 413 -32.49 -9.13 -15.79
C PHE A 413 -33.25 -10.42 -15.41
N GLU A 414 -34.15 -10.88 -16.29
CA GLU A 414 -35.03 -12.03 -16.05
C GLU A 414 -34.35 -13.40 -16.22
N ASN A 415 -33.22 -13.50 -16.94
CA ASN A 415 -32.57 -14.79 -17.27
C ASN A 415 -31.17 -14.99 -16.67
N MET A 416 -30.69 -14.07 -15.83
CA MET A 416 -29.35 -14.10 -15.22
C MET A 416 -29.43 -14.41 -13.72
N ASP A 417 -29.64 -15.68 -13.36
CA ASP A 417 -29.75 -16.11 -11.96
C ASP A 417 -28.39 -16.50 -11.32
N ARG A 418 -27.32 -16.56 -12.12
CA ARG A 418 -25.98 -16.98 -11.70
C ARG A 418 -24.95 -15.85 -11.63
N LEU A 419 -25.29 -14.64 -12.08
CA LEU A 419 -24.41 -13.47 -12.02
C LEU A 419 -24.28 -12.98 -10.58
N THR A 420 -23.04 -12.92 -10.09
CA THR A 420 -22.69 -12.34 -8.78
C THR A 420 -22.45 -10.83 -8.89
N TYR A 421 -21.86 -10.38 -10.00
CA TYR A 421 -21.53 -8.98 -10.25
C TYR A 421 -21.96 -8.55 -11.66
N LEU A 422 -22.72 -7.46 -11.73
CA LEU A 422 -23.09 -6.78 -12.97
C LEU A 422 -22.70 -5.31 -12.83
N ILE A 423 -21.82 -4.84 -13.70
CA ILE A 423 -21.35 -3.45 -13.69
C ILE A 423 -21.68 -2.80 -15.03
N PHE A 424 -22.47 -1.74 -15.00
CA PHE A 424 -22.67 -0.86 -16.14
C PHE A 424 -21.77 0.37 -16.02
N LYS A 425 -21.08 0.69 -17.12
CA LYS A 425 -20.31 1.95 -17.26
C LYS A 425 -20.87 2.73 -18.45
N TYR A 426 -21.03 4.05 -18.30
CA TYR A 426 -21.62 4.94 -19.31
C TYR A 426 -20.79 6.20 -19.51
N ASP A 427 -20.58 6.60 -20.76
CA ASP A 427 -19.88 7.84 -21.11
C ASP A 427 -20.68 9.11 -20.81
N ARG A 428 -22.02 9.05 -20.91
CA ARG A 428 -22.96 10.16 -20.63
C ARG A 428 -24.26 9.63 -20.06
N LEU A 429 -24.75 10.23 -18.97
CA LEU A 429 -26.06 9.97 -18.39
C LEU A 429 -27.00 11.12 -18.73
N ASP A 430 -28.03 10.85 -19.53
CA ASP A 430 -29.19 11.74 -19.62
C ASP A 430 -30.09 11.50 -18.39
N PHE A 431 -30.72 12.55 -17.86
CA PHE A 431 -31.53 12.48 -16.63
C PHE A 431 -32.64 11.41 -16.67
N GLU A 432 -33.21 11.13 -17.85
CA GLU A 432 -34.24 10.09 -18.04
C GLU A 432 -33.71 8.65 -17.88
N CYS A 433 -32.41 8.43 -18.09
CA CYS A 433 -31.80 7.11 -17.93
C CYS A 433 -31.67 6.71 -16.45
N PHE A 434 -31.58 7.68 -15.53
CA PHE A 434 -31.34 7.44 -14.10
C PHE A 434 -32.52 6.74 -13.40
N ASP A 435 -33.75 7.12 -13.74
CA ASP A 435 -34.97 6.53 -13.16
C ASP A 435 -35.19 5.09 -13.63
N VAL A 436 -34.85 4.79 -14.89
CA VAL A 436 -34.93 3.44 -15.47
C VAL A 436 -33.88 2.52 -14.81
N ILE A 437 -32.66 3.04 -14.68
CA ILE A 437 -31.54 2.48 -13.91
C ILE A 437 -32.02 2.08 -12.52
N GLU A 438 -32.51 3.03 -11.72
CA GLU A 438 -32.86 2.82 -10.31
C GLU A 438 -33.94 1.75 -10.11
N ASN A 439 -34.93 1.68 -11.00
CA ASN A 439 -35.98 0.67 -10.93
C ASN A 439 -35.47 -0.74 -11.22
N TYR A 440 -34.60 -0.92 -12.22
CA TYR A 440 -33.95 -2.23 -12.47
C TYR A 440 -32.92 -2.59 -11.38
N TYR A 441 -32.24 -1.61 -10.77
CA TYR A 441 -31.35 -1.82 -9.62
C TYR A 441 -32.09 -2.40 -8.42
N LYS A 442 -33.29 -1.90 -8.13
CA LYS A 442 -34.13 -2.41 -7.04
C LYS A 442 -34.50 -3.87 -7.27
N ASP A 443 -34.87 -4.24 -8.50
CA ASP A 443 -35.23 -5.62 -8.84
C ASP A 443 -34.02 -6.58 -8.74
N PHE A 444 -32.83 -6.20 -9.21
CA PHE A 444 -31.62 -7.05 -9.12
C PHE A 444 -31.15 -7.28 -7.67
N LEU A 445 -31.21 -6.24 -6.83
CA LEU A 445 -30.82 -6.31 -5.41
C LEU A 445 -31.73 -7.21 -4.56
N THR A 446 -32.90 -7.60 -5.07
CA THR A 446 -33.75 -8.60 -4.39
C THR A 446 -33.20 -10.03 -4.49
N LYS A 447 -32.21 -10.30 -5.34
CA LYS A 447 -31.60 -11.63 -5.51
C LYS A 447 -30.56 -11.91 -4.39
N PRO A 448 -30.54 -13.12 -3.80
CA PRO A 448 -29.81 -13.43 -2.57
C PRO A 448 -28.27 -13.36 -2.65
N ASN A 449 -27.68 -13.19 -3.85
CA ASN A 449 -26.23 -13.16 -4.08
C ASN A 449 -25.76 -11.91 -4.88
N ALA A 450 -26.64 -10.93 -5.11
CA ALA A 450 -26.32 -9.73 -5.87
C ALA A 450 -25.47 -8.75 -5.04
N ARG A 451 -24.34 -8.29 -5.58
CA ARG A 451 -23.55 -7.16 -5.02
C ARG A 451 -23.44 -6.04 -6.06
N LEU A 452 -23.60 -4.79 -5.60
CA LEU A 452 -23.54 -3.59 -6.44
C LEU A 452 -22.42 -2.67 -5.98
N ASP A 453 -21.59 -2.21 -6.93
CA ASP A 453 -20.69 -1.07 -6.74
C ASP A 453 -21.10 0.05 -7.71
N GLN A 454 -21.61 1.17 -7.19
CA GLN A 454 -21.80 2.40 -7.97
C GLN A 454 -20.46 3.14 -8.08
N PHE A 455 -19.90 3.23 -9.28
CA PHE A 455 -18.76 4.12 -9.56
C PHE A 455 -19.19 5.28 -10.46
N ASN A 456 -19.18 6.50 -9.90
CA ASN A 456 -19.34 7.73 -10.67
C ASN A 456 -17.99 8.19 -11.26
N TYR A 457 -18.02 8.62 -12.53
CA TYR A 457 -17.10 9.52 -13.24
C TYR A 457 -15.57 9.34 -13.05
N HIS A 458 -15.01 8.13 -13.16
CA HIS A 458 -13.55 7.92 -13.22
C HIS A 458 -13.17 6.99 -14.39
N PHE A 459 -12.94 7.57 -15.57
CA PHE A 459 -13.09 6.87 -16.86
C PHE A 459 -11.86 6.12 -17.41
N LYS A 460 -10.70 6.11 -16.75
CA LYS A 460 -9.56 5.28 -17.20
C LYS A 460 -8.92 4.39 -16.12
N ILE A 461 -8.96 4.81 -14.85
CA ILE A 461 -8.20 4.18 -13.75
C ILE A 461 -8.94 2.97 -13.14
N SER A 462 -10.27 2.95 -13.17
CA SER A 462 -11.07 1.88 -12.51
C SER A 462 -10.90 0.49 -13.15
N CYS A 463 -10.71 0.42 -14.47
CA CYS A 463 -10.47 -0.86 -15.14
C CYS A 463 -9.08 -1.41 -14.80
N TYR A 464 -8.05 -0.57 -14.75
CA TYR A 464 -6.71 -0.94 -14.27
C TYR A 464 -6.73 -1.40 -12.82
N LYS A 465 -7.41 -0.68 -11.93
CA LYS A 465 -7.50 -1.04 -10.50
C LYS A 465 -8.13 -2.41 -10.27
N THR A 466 -9.24 -2.73 -10.95
CA THR A 466 -9.91 -4.03 -10.80
C THR A 466 -9.08 -5.18 -11.40
N LEU A 467 -8.38 -4.93 -12.51
CA LEU A 467 -7.48 -5.89 -13.17
C LEU A 467 -6.20 -6.15 -12.36
N VAL A 468 -5.59 -5.08 -11.85
CA VAL A 468 -4.36 -5.11 -11.04
C VAL A 468 -4.67 -5.70 -9.69
N GLU A 469 -5.77 -5.36 -9.02
CA GLU A 469 -6.18 -6.01 -7.76
C GLU A 469 -6.45 -7.51 -7.95
N PHE A 470 -7.00 -7.92 -9.10
CA PHE A 470 -7.19 -9.33 -9.43
C PHE A 470 -5.88 -10.06 -9.76
N ILE A 471 -5.00 -9.47 -10.58
CA ILE A 471 -3.67 -10.00 -10.90
C ILE A 471 -2.80 -10.06 -9.64
N GLU A 472 -2.87 -9.04 -8.78
CA GLU A 472 -2.24 -9.03 -7.46
C GLU A 472 -2.85 -10.08 -6.53
N SER A 473 -4.15 -10.41 -6.65
CA SER A 473 -4.78 -11.48 -5.86
C SER A 473 -4.34 -12.87 -6.32
N GLU A 474 -4.22 -13.11 -7.63
CA GLU A 474 -3.69 -14.37 -8.21
C GLU A 474 -2.18 -14.52 -7.92
N MET A 475 -1.42 -13.42 -7.96
CA MET A 475 0.00 -13.39 -7.56
C MET A 475 0.18 -13.57 -6.04
N LYS A 476 -0.66 -12.92 -5.20
CA LYS A 476 -0.68 -13.08 -3.74
C LYS A 476 -0.99 -14.51 -3.31
N ASN A 477 -1.93 -15.16 -3.99
CA ASN A 477 -2.31 -16.54 -3.70
C ASN A 477 -1.13 -17.53 -3.82
N LYS A 478 -0.08 -17.20 -4.59
CA LYS A 478 1.18 -17.97 -4.64
C LYS A 478 2.25 -17.52 -3.64
N THR A 479 2.24 -16.27 -3.16
CA THR A 479 3.27 -15.74 -2.24
C THR A 479 2.90 -15.82 -0.76
N ASP A 480 1.61 -15.91 -0.42
CA ASP A 480 1.11 -15.86 0.97
C ASP A 480 1.05 -17.25 1.64
N MET A 481 1.41 -18.29 0.89
CA MET A 481 1.53 -19.65 1.39
C MET A 481 2.98 -20.00 1.73
N ASP A 482 3.16 -20.87 2.71
CA ASP A 482 4.45 -21.51 2.94
C ASP A 482 4.75 -22.57 1.86
N SER A 483 5.96 -23.13 1.89
CA SER A 483 6.44 -24.19 0.99
C SER A 483 5.54 -25.44 0.94
N GLN A 484 4.61 -25.61 1.89
CA GLN A 484 3.64 -26.70 1.95
C GLN A 484 2.22 -26.25 1.55
N GLY A 485 2.04 -25.02 1.06
CA GLY A 485 0.75 -24.48 0.65
C GLY A 485 -0.13 -23.96 1.80
N ARG A 486 0.42 -23.79 3.01
CA ARG A 486 -0.37 -23.37 4.18
C ARG A 486 -0.46 -21.85 4.29
N LYS A 487 -1.65 -21.34 4.63
CA LYS A 487 -1.87 -19.92 4.91
C LYS A 487 -1.32 -19.55 6.29
N ILE A 488 -0.81 -18.32 6.41
CA ILE A 488 -0.26 -17.81 7.67
C ILE A 488 -1.11 -16.63 8.14
N VAL A 489 -1.68 -16.79 9.32
CA VAL A 489 -2.57 -15.83 9.95
C VAL A 489 -1.79 -15.02 10.97
N VAL A 490 -2.04 -13.72 11.02
CA VAL A 490 -1.53 -12.82 12.05
C VAL A 490 -2.71 -12.27 12.84
N CYS A 491 -2.65 -12.35 14.16
CA CYS A 491 -3.71 -11.89 15.03
C CYS A 491 -3.13 -11.09 16.21
N ASP A 492 -3.38 -9.78 16.19
CA ASP A 492 -3.09 -8.87 17.29
C ASP A 492 -4.29 -8.76 18.23
N ASN A 493 -4.14 -9.33 19.42
CA ASN A 493 -5.17 -9.33 20.46
C ASN A 493 -5.06 -8.04 21.29
N GLY A 494 -5.65 -6.95 20.80
CA GLY A 494 -5.69 -5.68 21.53
C GLY A 494 -6.90 -5.54 22.47
N THR A 495 -6.70 -4.96 23.66
CA THR A 495 -7.74 -4.76 24.71
C THR A 495 -9.03 -4.14 24.20
N GLY A 496 -8.94 -3.16 23.28
CA GLY A 496 -10.10 -2.52 22.68
C GLY A 496 -10.51 -3.16 21.35
N PHE A 497 -9.52 -3.50 20.51
CA PHE A 497 -9.75 -3.96 19.14
C PHE A 497 -8.82 -5.13 18.80
N VAL A 498 -9.41 -6.17 18.22
CA VAL A 498 -8.68 -7.24 17.56
C VAL A 498 -8.33 -6.79 16.15
N LYS A 499 -7.11 -7.06 15.70
CA LYS A 499 -6.68 -6.85 14.31
C LYS A 499 -6.13 -8.14 13.77
N CYS A 500 -6.70 -8.63 12.68
CA CYS A 500 -6.29 -9.90 12.11
C CYS A 500 -6.29 -9.87 10.58
N GLY A 501 -5.53 -10.79 10.00
CA GLY A 501 -5.40 -10.96 8.56
C GLY A 501 -4.24 -11.91 8.23
N PHE A 502 -3.75 -11.84 7.00
CA PHE A 502 -2.72 -12.77 6.51
C PHE A 502 -1.31 -12.16 6.51
N ALA A 503 -0.30 -13.02 6.62
CA ALA A 503 1.10 -12.61 6.47
C ALA A 503 1.35 -11.99 5.08
N GLY A 504 2.19 -10.96 5.01
CA GLY A 504 2.45 -10.20 3.77
C GLY A 504 1.46 -9.06 3.50
N SER A 505 0.35 -8.98 4.25
CA SER A 505 -0.58 -7.85 4.19
C SER A 505 0.02 -6.58 4.80
N ASN A 506 -0.23 -5.43 4.14
CA ASN A 506 0.19 -4.11 4.63
C ASN A 506 -0.75 -3.54 5.70
N PHE A 507 -2.01 -3.99 5.72
CA PHE A 507 -3.06 -3.57 6.63
C PHE A 507 -3.78 -4.81 7.16
N PRO A 508 -4.35 -4.77 8.38
CA PRO A 508 -5.21 -5.85 8.84
C PRO A 508 -6.44 -5.97 7.94
N ASP A 509 -6.76 -7.20 7.52
CA ASP A 509 -7.96 -7.47 6.71
C ASP A 509 -9.24 -7.17 7.50
N HIS A 510 -9.20 -7.41 8.81
CA HIS A 510 -10.29 -7.10 9.72
C HIS A 510 -9.82 -6.41 11.00
N ILE A 511 -10.61 -5.41 11.41
CA ILE A 511 -10.48 -4.72 12.70
C ILE A 511 -11.88 -4.65 13.31
N PHE A 512 -12.04 -5.16 14.52
CA PHE A 512 -13.33 -5.15 15.21
C PHE A 512 -13.13 -5.08 16.74
N PRO A 513 -14.13 -4.61 17.50
CA PRO A 513 -13.98 -4.45 18.95
C PRO A 513 -13.85 -5.81 19.64
N SER A 514 -12.95 -5.91 20.63
CA SER A 514 -12.78 -7.11 21.46
C SER A 514 -13.89 -7.18 22.52
N LEU A 515 -15.09 -7.50 22.06
CA LEU A 515 -16.34 -7.37 22.81
C LEU A 515 -17.20 -8.63 22.68
N VAL A 516 -17.77 -9.04 23.81
CA VAL A 516 -18.80 -10.07 23.91
C VAL A 516 -20.05 -9.46 24.54
N GLY A 517 -21.20 -9.62 23.88
CA GLY A 517 -22.49 -9.14 24.36
C GLY A 517 -23.47 -10.28 24.58
N ARG A 518 -24.13 -10.30 25.74
CA ARG A 518 -25.19 -11.25 26.09
C ARG A 518 -26.52 -10.51 26.23
N PRO A 519 -27.62 -10.95 25.59
CA PRO A 519 -28.90 -10.25 25.68
C PRO A 519 -29.44 -10.19 27.10
N ILE A 520 -29.85 -8.99 27.54
CA ILE A 520 -30.46 -8.77 28.88
C ILE A 520 -31.85 -9.41 28.95
N LEU A 521 -32.56 -9.43 27.81
CA LEU A 521 -33.88 -10.03 27.65
C LEU A 521 -33.81 -11.12 26.58
N ARG A 522 -34.36 -12.30 26.88
CA ARG A 522 -34.53 -13.37 25.89
C ARG A 522 -35.65 -12.99 24.94
N SER A 523 -35.30 -12.41 23.80
CA SER A 523 -36.23 -12.18 22.70
C SER A 523 -35.52 -12.44 21.38
N ASN A 524 -36.09 -13.30 20.54
CA ASN A 524 -35.66 -13.52 19.15
C ASN A 524 -36.10 -12.33 18.26
N ALA A 525 -35.97 -11.11 18.76
CA ALA A 525 -36.34 -9.89 18.07
C ALA A 525 -35.24 -9.57 17.04
N ARG A 526 -35.68 -9.18 15.84
CA ARG A 526 -34.79 -8.60 14.83
C ARG A 526 -34.81 -7.09 14.99
N VAL A 527 -33.64 -6.48 15.13
CA VAL A 527 -33.48 -5.02 15.19
C VAL A 527 -32.51 -4.62 14.08
N ASN A 528 -32.94 -3.74 13.19
CA ASN A 528 -32.12 -3.21 12.08
C ASN A 528 -31.40 -4.29 11.27
N ASN A 529 -32.11 -5.34 10.85
CA ASN A 529 -31.61 -6.52 10.10
C ASN A 529 -30.64 -7.44 10.85
N ILE A 530 -30.37 -7.23 12.14
CA ILE A 530 -29.58 -8.13 12.97
C ILE A 530 -30.52 -8.96 13.85
N GLU A 531 -30.35 -10.27 13.79
CA GLU A 531 -31.04 -11.21 14.68
C GLU A 531 -30.27 -11.30 16.00
N ILE A 532 -30.96 -10.99 17.11
CA ILE A 532 -30.36 -11.08 18.45
C ILE A 532 -30.16 -12.55 18.77
N LYS A 533 -28.89 -12.98 18.78
CA LYS A 533 -28.46 -14.31 19.21
C LYS A 533 -28.18 -14.30 20.70
N ASP A 534 -28.09 -15.49 21.30
CA ASP A 534 -27.69 -15.67 22.70
C ASP A 534 -26.30 -15.08 23.00
N LEU A 535 -25.45 -14.98 21.96
CA LEU A 535 -24.13 -14.38 22.02
C LEU A 535 -23.91 -13.50 20.81
N MET A 536 -23.63 -12.21 21.06
CA MET A 536 -23.27 -11.22 20.06
C MET A 536 -21.77 -10.92 20.20
N LEU A 537 -21.06 -10.78 19.09
CA LEU A 537 -19.60 -10.59 19.08
C LEU A 537 -19.18 -9.44 18.17
N GLY A 538 -18.13 -8.73 18.55
CA GLY A 538 -17.51 -7.69 17.71
C GLY A 538 -18.48 -6.58 17.30
N ASP A 539 -18.56 -6.31 15.99
CA ASP A 539 -19.35 -5.20 15.44
C ASP A 539 -20.85 -5.34 15.73
N GLU A 540 -21.39 -6.57 15.69
CA GLU A 540 -22.80 -6.83 15.99
C GLU A 540 -23.13 -6.50 17.46
N ALA A 541 -22.22 -6.86 18.38
CA ALA A 541 -22.35 -6.53 19.79
C ALA A 541 -22.20 -5.02 20.05
N SER A 542 -21.35 -4.35 19.29
CA SER A 542 -21.14 -2.91 19.42
C SER A 542 -22.38 -2.11 18.98
N GLN A 543 -23.04 -2.53 17.90
CA GLN A 543 -24.25 -1.86 17.39
C GLN A 543 -25.45 -2.02 18.34
N LEU A 544 -25.58 -3.18 18.98
CA LEU A 544 -26.69 -3.49 19.88
C LEU A 544 -26.35 -3.30 21.37
N ARG A 545 -25.29 -2.55 21.70
CA ARG A 545 -24.76 -2.33 23.07
C ARG A 545 -25.84 -1.97 24.11
N HIS A 546 -26.90 -1.26 23.73
CA HIS A 546 -27.98 -0.84 24.63
C HIS A 546 -28.92 -1.98 25.08
N MET A 547 -28.92 -3.12 24.38
CA MET A 547 -29.75 -4.30 24.69
C MET A 547 -28.94 -5.46 25.28
N LEU A 548 -27.62 -5.30 25.38
CA LEU A 548 -26.69 -6.36 25.70
C LEU A 548 -25.95 -6.03 27.00
N GLU A 549 -25.78 -7.03 27.85
CA GLU A 549 -24.77 -7.02 28.90
C GLU A 549 -23.41 -7.30 28.27
N LEU A 550 -22.50 -6.32 28.36
CA LEU A 550 -21.21 -6.34 27.69
C LEU A 550 -20.10 -6.84 28.60
N SER A 551 -19.26 -7.73 28.06
CA SER A 551 -18.04 -8.23 28.67
C SER A 551 -16.84 -7.98 27.76
N TYR A 552 -15.71 -7.61 28.35
CA TYR A 552 -14.42 -7.48 27.67
C TYR A 552 -13.51 -8.60 28.15
N PRO A 553 -13.13 -9.56 27.29
CA PRO A 553 -12.30 -10.69 27.71
C PRO A 553 -10.89 -10.29 28.11
N MET A 554 -10.41 -9.17 27.58
CA MET A 554 -9.12 -8.59 27.87
C MET A 554 -9.24 -7.33 28.72
N ASP A 555 -8.39 -7.26 29.75
CA ASP A 555 -8.27 -6.12 30.63
C ASP A 555 -6.80 -5.70 30.72
N ASN A 556 -6.52 -4.43 30.41
CA ASN A 556 -5.17 -3.85 30.34
C ASN A 556 -4.15 -4.73 29.58
N GLY A 557 -4.57 -5.30 28.45
CA GLY A 557 -3.75 -6.12 27.55
C GLY A 557 -3.68 -7.60 27.90
N MET A 558 -4.19 -8.01 29.07
CA MET A 558 -4.15 -9.40 29.51
C MET A 558 -5.53 -10.05 29.43
N VAL A 559 -5.57 -11.32 29.01
CA VAL A 559 -6.80 -12.11 29.03
C VAL A 559 -7.20 -12.40 30.48
N ARG A 560 -8.43 -12.03 30.86
CA ARG A 560 -9.03 -12.30 32.17
C ARG A 560 -10.09 -13.39 32.09
N ASN A 561 -10.93 -13.33 31.05
CA ASN A 561 -11.96 -14.33 30.81
C ASN A 561 -11.63 -15.14 29.55
N TRP A 562 -11.20 -16.38 29.75
CA TRP A 562 -10.83 -17.29 28.67
C TRP A 562 -12.03 -17.81 27.87
N GLU A 563 -13.20 -17.93 28.48
CA GLU A 563 -14.42 -18.35 27.79
C GLU A 563 -14.86 -17.29 26.78
N ASP A 564 -14.91 -16.03 27.20
CA ASP A 564 -15.23 -14.92 26.31
C ASP A 564 -14.15 -14.72 25.23
N MET A 565 -12.86 -14.91 25.57
CA MET A 565 -11.77 -14.82 24.59
C MET A 565 -11.88 -15.90 23.52
N MET A 566 -12.27 -17.12 23.90
CA MET A 566 -12.52 -18.20 22.97
C MET A 566 -13.63 -17.85 21.98
N HIS A 567 -14.72 -17.22 22.42
CA HIS A 567 -15.76 -16.76 21.52
C HIS A 567 -15.27 -15.67 20.56
N VAL A 568 -14.45 -14.73 21.04
CA VAL A 568 -13.82 -13.73 20.17
C VAL A 568 -12.94 -14.39 19.10
N TRP A 569 -12.18 -15.43 19.44
CA TRP A 569 -11.41 -16.21 18.47
C TRP A 569 -12.27 -17.05 17.52
N ASP A 570 -13.36 -17.65 17.98
CA ASP A 570 -14.33 -18.34 17.13
C ASP A 570 -14.91 -17.37 16.08
N TYR A 571 -15.18 -16.12 16.47
CA TYR A 571 -15.60 -15.05 15.56
C TYR A 571 -14.48 -14.59 14.63
N THR A 572 -13.23 -14.58 15.09
CA THR A 572 -12.03 -14.17 14.34
C THR A 572 -11.72 -15.16 13.21
N PHE A 573 -11.65 -16.46 13.53
CA PHE A 573 -11.24 -17.51 12.60
C PHE A 573 -12.42 -18.09 11.80
N GLY A 574 -13.63 -17.98 12.35
CA GLY A 574 -14.86 -18.47 11.73
C GLY A 574 -15.34 -17.67 10.52
N PRO A 575 -16.51 -18.02 9.97
CA PRO A 575 -17.01 -17.50 8.70
C PRO A 575 -17.32 -16.00 8.70
N ASN A 576 -17.45 -15.39 9.89
CA ASN A 576 -17.82 -13.98 10.02
C ASN A 576 -16.67 -13.03 9.69
N LYS A 577 -15.41 -13.48 9.83
CA LYS A 577 -14.21 -12.68 9.56
C LYS A 577 -13.29 -13.41 8.59
N LEU A 578 -12.31 -14.19 9.08
CA LEU A 578 -11.29 -14.78 8.21
C LEU A 578 -11.77 -15.98 7.40
N ASN A 579 -12.80 -16.70 7.87
CA ASN A 579 -13.35 -17.89 7.22
C ASN A 579 -12.26 -18.91 6.82
N ILE A 580 -11.47 -19.32 7.81
CA ILE A 580 -10.35 -20.25 7.63
C ILE A 580 -10.62 -21.56 8.37
N ASP A 581 -9.99 -22.64 7.88
CA ASP A 581 -9.78 -23.83 8.69
C ASP A 581 -8.44 -23.69 9.44
N PRO A 582 -8.45 -23.51 10.78
CA PRO A 582 -7.23 -23.41 11.56
C PRO A 582 -6.28 -24.60 11.38
N SER A 583 -6.82 -25.80 11.11
CA SER A 583 -6.04 -27.04 11.00
C SER A 583 -5.16 -27.10 9.75
N GLU A 584 -5.37 -26.22 8.77
CA GLU A 584 -4.55 -26.07 7.56
C GLU A 584 -3.65 -24.83 7.60
N CYS A 585 -3.65 -24.09 8.72
CA CYS A 585 -3.00 -22.80 8.85
C CYS A 585 -1.88 -22.79 9.91
N LYS A 586 -1.01 -21.78 9.82
CA LYS A 586 -0.14 -21.32 10.92
C LYS A 586 -0.65 -20.00 11.48
N VAL A 587 -0.39 -19.72 12.76
CA VAL A 587 -0.85 -18.48 13.41
C VAL A 587 0.26 -17.79 14.20
N LEU A 588 0.49 -16.51 13.91
CA LEU A 588 1.30 -15.61 14.72
C LEU A 588 0.38 -14.76 15.61
N LEU A 589 0.55 -14.90 16.91
CA LEU A 589 -0.19 -14.16 17.93
C LEU A 589 0.72 -13.13 18.57
N THR A 590 0.13 -12.02 19.01
CA THR A 590 0.83 -10.99 19.77
C THR A 590 0.52 -11.13 21.26
N GLU A 591 1.48 -10.73 22.09
CA GLU A 591 1.28 -10.59 23.53
C GLU A 591 1.86 -9.27 24.05
N PRO A 592 1.26 -8.69 25.11
CA PRO A 592 1.81 -7.49 25.72
C PRO A 592 3.13 -7.79 26.45
N PRO A 593 3.95 -6.75 26.70
CA PRO A 593 5.10 -6.87 27.59
C PRO A 593 4.68 -7.38 28.97
N LEU A 594 5.55 -8.16 29.62
CA LEU A 594 5.34 -8.72 30.97
C LEU A 594 4.09 -9.63 31.11
N ASN A 595 3.62 -10.23 30.02
CA ASN A 595 2.54 -11.22 30.07
C ASN A 595 2.95 -12.43 30.95
N PRO A 596 2.13 -12.83 31.95
CA PRO A 596 2.41 -13.99 32.78
C PRO A 596 2.62 -15.26 31.96
N LYS A 597 3.59 -16.08 32.36
CA LYS A 597 3.89 -17.33 31.67
C LYS A 597 2.65 -18.23 31.56
N ALA A 598 1.86 -18.34 32.63
CA ALA A 598 0.62 -19.12 32.64
C ALA A 598 -0.38 -18.70 31.54
N ASN A 599 -0.49 -17.40 31.24
CA ASN A 599 -1.36 -16.92 30.16
C ASN A 599 -0.81 -17.33 28.79
N ARG A 600 0.50 -17.24 28.58
CA ARG A 600 1.15 -17.70 27.35
C ARG A 600 0.97 -19.21 27.15
N GLU A 601 1.10 -19.98 28.23
CA GLU A 601 0.87 -21.43 28.23
C GLU A 601 -0.57 -21.75 27.82
N LYS A 602 -1.55 -21.10 28.44
CA LYS A 602 -2.97 -21.31 28.13
C LYS A 602 -3.35 -20.87 26.71
N LEU A 603 -2.73 -19.80 26.21
CA LEU A 603 -2.91 -19.33 24.84
C LEU A 603 -2.44 -20.39 23.84
N ILE A 604 -1.24 -20.94 24.00
CA ILE A 604 -0.72 -22.01 23.13
C ILE A 604 -1.57 -23.29 23.23
N GLU A 605 -1.93 -23.70 24.45
CA GLU A 605 -2.82 -24.84 24.69
C GLU A 605 -4.12 -24.69 23.90
N THR A 606 -4.76 -23.52 23.97
CA THR A 606 -6.01 -23.26 23.25
C THR A 606 -5.82 -23.33 21.72
N MET A 607 -4.71 -22.81 21.20
CA MET A 607 -4.44 -22.82 19.74
C MET A 607 -4.21 -24.23 19.18
N PHE A 608 -3.56 -25.12 19.94
CA PHE A 608 -3.31 -26.49 19.50
C PHE A 608 -4.44 -27.46 19.84
N GLU A 609 -5.01 -27.39 21.05
CA GLU A 609 -6.01 -28.35 21.52
C GLU A 609 -7.42 -28.03 20.99
N LYS A 610 -7.86 -26.76 21.04
CA LYS A 610 -9.19 -26.36 20.57
C LYS A 610 -9.22 -26.14 19.06
N TYR A 611 -8.31 -25.31 18.54
CA TYR A 611 -8.34 -24.90 17.13
C TYR A 611 -7.53 -25.84 16.22
N GLY A 612 -6.49 -26.48 16.74
CA GLY A 612 -5.76 -27.49 15.98
C GLY A 612 -4.76 -26.95 14.97
N PHE A 613 -4.29 -25.70 15.11
CA PHE A 613 -3.30 -25.06 14.21
C PHE A 613 -2.05 -25.92 14.00
N GLN A 614 -1.47 -25.87 12.80
CA GLN A 614 -0.26 -26.65 12.47
C GLN A 614 1.02 -26.06 13.06
N GLY A 615 1.06 -24.73 13.15
CA GLY A 615 2.17 -24.02 13.76
C GLY A 615 1.71 -22.74 14.43
N CYS A 616 2.27 -22.45 15.61
CA CYS A 616 1.96 -21.27 16.38
C CYS A 616 3.25 -20.52 16.75
N HIS A 617 3.21 -19.20 16.73
CA HIS A 617 4.28 -18.35 17.27
C HIS A 617 3.66 -17.21 18.09
N VAL A 618 4.29 -16.85 19.20
CA VAL A 618 3.84 -15.74 20.05
C VAL A 618 4.95 -14.70 20.10
N ALA A 619 4.65 -13.49 19.67
CA ALA A 619 5.60 -12.39 19.59
C ALA A 619 5.21 -11.22 20.49
N ILE A 620 6.20 -10.58 21.09
CA ILE A 620 6.00 -9.41 21.95
C ILE A 620 5.67 -8.19 21.07
N GLN A 621 4.59 -7.48 21.39
CA GLN A 621 4.10 -6.32 20.63
C GLN A 621 5.19 -5.28 20.33
N ALA A 622 5.99 -4.90 21.33
CA ALA A 622 7.07 -3.92 21.19
C ALA A 622 8.19 -4.36 20.23
N VAL A 623 8.53 -5.66 20.21
CA VAL A 623 9.57 -6.17 19.31
C VAL A 623 9.08 -6.08 17.86
N LEU A 624 7.81 -6.42 17.62
CA LEU A 624 7.19 -6.30 16.30
C LEU A 624 7.16 -4.85 15.80
N THR A 625 6.89 -3.88 16.67
CA THR A 625 6.85 -2.46 16.27
C THR A 625 8.21 -1.93 15.82
N LEU A 626 9.30 -2.37 16.45
CA LEU A 626 10.65 -2.00 16.00
C LEU A 626 11.01 -2.67 14.68
N TYR A 627 10.68 -3.96 14.53
CA TYR A 627 10.90 -4.70 13.28
C TYR A 627 10.14 -4.08 12.11
N ALA A 628 8.93 -3.58 12.34
CA ALA A 628 8.15 -2.85 11.35
C ALA A 628 8.84 -1.57 10.84
N GLN A 629 9.62 -0.90 11.68
CA GLN A 629 10.44 0.27 11.30
C GLN A 629 11.85 -0.12 10.83
N GLY A 630 12.18 -1.41 10.90
CA GLY A 630 13.47 -1.92 10.53
C GLY A 630 14.57 -1.73 11.58
N LEU A 631 14.20 -1.40 12.81
CA LEU A 631 15.10 -1.26 13.95
C LEU A 631 15.20 -2.55 14.75
N ILE A 632 16.36 -2.80 15.34
CA ILE A 632 16.59 -3.91 16.30
C ILE A 632 16.85 -3.40 17.72
N THR A 633 17.28 -2.15 17.86
CA THR A 633 17.51 -1.48 19.14
C THR A 633 16.69 -0.20 19.17
N GLY A 634 16.02 0.05 20.29
CA GLY A 634 15.18 1.22 20.49
C GLY A 634 14.28 1.07 21.71
N ILE A 635 13.52 2.12 22.00
CA ILE A 635 12.52 2.11 23.06
C ILE A 635 11.14 2.35 22.47
N VAL A 636 10.22 1.44 22.72
CA VAL A 636 8.85 1.54 22.20
C VAL A 636 7.95 2.12 23.27
N LEU A 637 7.29 3.22 22.94
CA LEU A 637 6.15 3.75 23.69
C LEU A 637 4.87 3.29 22.99
N ASP A 638 4.27 2.22 23.50
CA ASP A 638 3.03 1.64 22.96
C ASP A 638 1.84 2.06 23.84
N SER A 639 0.96 2.91 23.33
CA SER A 639 -0.24 3.38 24.04
C SER A 639 -1.51 2.96 23.32
N GLY A 640 -2.16 1.93 23.86
CA GLY A 640 -3.35 1.29 23.30
C GLY A 640 -4.66 1.84 23.85
N ASP A 641 -5.68 0.97 23.94
CA ASP A 641 -6.98 1.32 24.55
C ASP A 641 -6.95 1.23 26.08
N GLY A 642 -6.37 0.17 26.65
CA GLY A 642 -6.42 -0.07 28.11
C GLY A 642 -5.09 0.12 28.86
N VAL A 643 -3.96 0.21 28.16
CA VAL A 643 -2.64 0.25 28.82
C VAL A 643 -1.62 0.97 27.94
N THR A 644 -0.66 1.62 28.59
CA THR A 644 0.52 2.20 27.97
C THR A 644 1.77 1.49 28.48
N HIS A 645 2.63 1.05 27.57
CA HIS A 645 3.90 0.38 27.88
C HIS A 645 5.08 1.17 27.33
N ILE A 646 6.15 1.19 28.12
CA ILE A 646 7.47 1.64 27.68
C ILE A 646 8.38 0.41 27.71
N CYS A 647 8.77 -0.06 26.54
CA CYS A 647 9.53 -1.29 26.38
C CYS A 647 10.86 -1.01 25.66
N PRO A 648 11.98 -0.99 26.39
CA PRO A 648 13.30 -0.96 25.77
C PRO A 648 13.64 -2.32 25.17
N VAL A 649 14.19 -2.29 23.96
CA VAL A 649 14.64 -3.46 23.20
C VAL A 649 16.06 -3.18 22.73
N TYR A 650 16.96 -4.13 22.95
CA TYR A 650 18.35 -4.04 22.55
C TYR A 650 18.72 -5.28 21.72
N GLU A 651 19.22 -5.06 20.51
CA GLU A 651 19.61 -6.12 19.57
C GLU A 651 18.53 -7.20 19.34
N GLY A 652 17.27 -6.78 19.32
CA GLY A 652 16.11 -7.66 19.13
C GLY A 652 15.58 -8.30 20.42
N PHE A 653 16.21 -8.07 21.56
CA PHE A 653 15.77 -8.58 22.86
C PHE A 653 15.09 -7.51 23.69
N SER A 654 13.84 -7.75 24.10
CA SER A 654 13.16 -6.89 25.08
C SER A 654 13.85 -7.02 26.44
N LEU A 655 14.03 -5.91 27.16
CA LEU A 655 14.66 -5.87 28.49
C LEU A 655 13.58 -5.81 29.59
N PRO A 656 13.12 -6.95 30.16
CA PRO A 656 11.90 -6.96 30.98
C PRO A 656 12.06 -6.21 32.31
N HIS A 657 13.28 -6.17 32.85
CA HIS A 657 13.60 -5.46 34.09
C HIS A 657 13.53 -3.92 33.95
N LEU A 658 13.66 -3.41 32.72
CA LEU A 658 13.51 -1.98 32.40
C LEU A 658 12.12 -1.63 31.86
N THR A 659 11.34 -2.60 31.41
CA THR A 659 9.96 -2.35 30.96
C THR A 659 9.14 -1.67 32.05
N ARG A 660 8.39 -0.63 31.66
CA ARG A 660 7.44 0.07 32.52
C ARG A 660 6.04 0.02 31.94
N ARG A 661 5.06 0.08 32.82
CA ARG A 661 3.65 0.03 32.50
C ARG A 661 2.93 1.17 33.21
N LEU A 662 2.05 1.83 32.48
CA LEU A 662 1.13 2.84 32.97
C LEU A 662 -0.30 2.38 32.64
N ASP A 663 -1.13 2.21 33.67
CA ASP A 663 -2.54 1.85 33.54
C ASP A 663 -3.42 3.08 33.22
N ILE A 664 -2.97 3.87 32.23
CA ILE A 664 -3.70 4.97 31.61
C ILE A 664 -3.51 4.85 30.11
N ALA A 665 -4.62 4.82 29.37
CA ALA A 665 -4.59 4.80 27.92
C ALA A 665 -5.89 5.37 27.32
N GLY A 666 -6.23 4.96 26.09
CA GLY A 666 -7.34 5.53 25.31
C GLY A 666 -8.71 5.48 26.01
N ARG A 667 -8.99 4.43 26.77
CA ARG A 667 -10.24 4.22 27.52
C ARG A 667 -10.38 5.21 28.66
N ASP A 668 -9.30 5.46 29.39
CA ASP A 668 -9.28 6.40 30.52
C ASP A 668 -9.40 7.84 30.04
N ILE A 669 -8.80 8.16 28.89
CA ILE A 669 -8.98 9.48 28.24
C ILE A 669 -10.45 9.66 27.84
N THR A 670 -11.09 8.64 27.26
CA THR A 670 -12.53 8.71 26.94
C THR A 670 -13.36 8.93 28.21
N ARG A 671 -13.09 8.22 29.31
CA ARG A 671 -13.80 8.40 30.58
C ARG A 671 -13.60 9.80 31.16
N TYR A 672 -12.39 10.33 31.06
CA TYR A 672 -12.05 11.66 31.55
C TYR A 672 -12.71 12.75 30.70
N LEU A 673 -12.76 12.58 29.37
CA LEU A 673 -13.51 13.49 28.49
C LEU A 673 -15.00 13.53 28.84
N ILE A 674 -15.63 12.38 29.15
CA ILE A 674 -17.02 12.35 29.65
C ILE A 674 -17.17 13.20 30.91
N LYS A 675 -16.24 13.08 31.86
CA LYS A 675 -16.23 13.88 33.10
C LYS A 675 -16.09 15.38 32.81
N LEU A 676 -15.22 15.78 31.89
CA LEU A 676 -15.05 17.18 31.49
C LEU A 676 -16.32 17.74 30.82
N LEU A 677 -16.93 16.97 29.91
CA LEU A 677 -18.19 17.37 29.25
C LEU A 677 -19.35 17.50 30.25
N LEU A 678 -19.40 16.63 31.26
CA LEU A 678 -20.35 16.74 32.38
C LEU A 678 -20.16 18.04 33.17
N LEU A 679 -18.91 18.42 33.47
CA LEU A 679 -18.62 19.68 34.16
C LEU A 679 -19.00 20.91 33.33
N ARG A 680 -18.92 20.82 32.00
CA ARG A 680 -19.39 21.87 31.07
C ARG A 680 -20.92 21.96 30.99
N GLY A 681 -21.65 20.96 31.50
CA GLY A 681 -23.11 20.91 31.51
C GLY A 681 -23.74 20.00 30.46
N TYR A 682 -22.96 19.20 29.74
CA TYR A 682 -23.48 18.16 28.84
C TYR A 682 -23.72 16.86 29.61
N ALA A 683 -24.98 16.44 29.71
CA ALA A 683 -25.39 15.24 30.44
C ALA A 683 -25.08 13.96 29.65
N PHE A 684 -23.82 13.52 29.67
CA PHE A 684 -23.39 12.23 29.12
C PHE A 684 -23.34 11.13 30.19
N ASN A 685 -23.80 9.94 29.84
CA ASN A 685 -23.68 8.75 30.67
C ASN A 685 -22.37 8.02 30.37
N HIS A 686 -21.68 7.57 31.43
CA HIS A 686 -20.39 6.86 31.31
C HIS A 686 -20.44 5.58 30.45
N SER A 687 -21.60 4.91 30.35
CA SER A 687 -21.74 3.63 29.64
C SER A 687 -22.44 3.76 28.29
N ALA A 688 -23.55 4.50 28.22
CA ALA A 688 -24.37 4.59 27.01
C ALA A 688 -23.69 5.43 25.92
N ASP A 689 -23.06 6.54 26.32
CA ASP A 689 -22.48 7.51 25.39
C ASP A 689 -20.97 7.32 25.18
N PHE A 690 -20.40 6.26 25.78
CA PHE A 690 -18.96 5.99 25.75
C PHE A 690 -18.42 5.93 24.32
N GLU A 691 -19.17 5.31 23.40
CA GLU A 691 -18.75 5.16 22.01
C GLU A 691 -18.75 6.48 21.25
N THR A 692 -19.81 7.27 21.45
CA THR A 692 -19.94 8.61 20.85
C THR A 692 -18.82 9.52 21.32
N VAL A 693 -18.51 9.49 22.62
CA VAL A 693 -17.40 10.28 23.18
C VAL A 693 -16.04 9.74 22.75
N ARG A 694 -15.87 8.43 22.52
CA ARG A 694 -14.65 7.86 21.92
C ARG A 694 -14.42 8.40 20.51
N ILE A 695 -15.45 8.43 19.66
CA ILE A 695 -15.36 8.96 18.29
C ILE A 695 -15.03 10.45 18.33
N MET A 696 -15.70 11.21 19.21
CA MET A 696 -15.45 12.63 19.42
C MET A 696 -14.01 12.91 19.86
N LYS A 697 -13.48 12.11 20.78
CA LYS A 697 -12.07 12.14 21.21
C LYS A 697 -11.13 11.93 20.02
N GLU A 698 -11.38 10.92 19.19
CA GLU A 698 -10.52 10.61 18.04
C GLU A 698 -10.54 11.68 16.95
N GLN A 699 -11.64 12.45 16.83
CA GLN A 699 -11.77 13.50 15.82
C GLN A 699 -11.31 14.88 16.28
N LEU A 700 -11.51 15.24 17.56
CA LEU A 700 -11.36 16.62 18.02
C LEU A 700 -10.22 16.85 19.02
N CYS A 701 -9.80 15.81 19.77
CA CYS A 701 -8.78 15.97 20.79
C CYS A 701 -7.36 16.04 20.18
N TYR A 702 -6.48 16.75 20.88
CA TYR A 702 -5.08 16.91 20.53
C TYR A 702 -4.23 17.08 21.80
N VAL A 703 -2.91 16.95 21.68
CA VAL A 703 -2.00 17.20 22.79
C VAL A 703 -1.42 18.60 22.65
N ALA A 704 -1.63 19.44 23.65
CA ALA A 704 -1.06 20.78 23.69
C ALA A 704 0.47 20.70 23.82
N HIS A 705 1.16 21.51 23.02
CA HIS A 705 2.62 21.66 23.14
C HIS A 705 2.97 22.36 24.45
N ASP A 706 2.27 23.46 24.77
CA ASP A 706 2.33 24.17 26.04
C ASP A 706 0.93 24.28 26.65
N ILE A 707 0.73 23.71 27.84
CA ILE A 707 -0.58 23.74 28.50
C ILE A 707 -0.97 25.15 28.93
N GLU A 708 -0.03 25.94 29.46
CA GLU A 708 -0.35 27.24 30.04
C GLU A 708 -0.78 28.24 28.95
N GLU A 709 -0.11 28.19 27.80
CA GLU A 709 -0.48 28.98 26.63
C GLU A 709 -1.85 28.56 26.08
N GLU A 710 -2.10 27.25 25.99
CA GLU A 710 -3.35 26.73 25.44
C GLU A 710 -4.54 26.99 26.37
N GLN A 711 -4.33 26.96 27.69
CA GLN A 711 -5.32 27.37 28.68
C GLN A 711 -5.66 28.86 28.56
N LYS A 712 -4.66 29.74 28.36
CA LYS A 712 -4.91 31.17 28.11
C LYS A 712 -5.72 31.35 26.83
N LEU A 713 -5.35 30.68 25.74
CA LEU A 713 -6.10 30.74 24.49
C LEU A 713 -7.54 30.24 24.64
N ALA A 714 -7.77 29.18 25.42
CA ALA A 714 -9.10 28.65 25.69
C ALA A 714 -9.98 29.61 26.52
N LEU A 715 -9.38 30.35 27.46
CA LEU A 715 -10.09 31.28 28.35
C LEU A 715 -10.30 32.66 27.73
N GLU A 716 -9.33 33.15 26.98
CA GLU A 716 -9.31 34.51 26.44
C GLU A 716 -9.90 34.59 25.01
N THR A 717 -9.95 33.48 24.28
CA THR A 717 -10.39 33.44 22.88
C THR A 717 -11.39 32.32 22.60
N THR A 718 -11.99 32.34 21.41
CA THR A 718 -12.89 31.28 20.93
C THR A 718 -12.26 30.42 19.83
N VAL A 719 -10.97 30.60 19.53
CA VAL A 719 -10.26 29.94 18.41
C VAL A 719 -10.26 28.42 18.57
N LEU A 720 -10.24 27.92 19.82
CA LEU A 720 -10.22 26.49 20.11
C LEU A 720 -11.61 25.84 20.12
N VAL A 721 -12.69 26.63 19.98
CA VAL A 721 -14.06 26.14 20.05
C VAL A 721 -14.43 25.42 18.76
N GLU A 722 -14.67 24.12 18.84
CA GLU A 722 -15.14 23.28 17.75
C GLU A 722 -16.53 22.73 18.04
N SER A 723 -17.35 22.58 16.99
CA SER A 723 -18.71 22.07 17.10
C SER A 723 -18.79 20.61 16.65
N TYR A 724 -19.50 19.78 17.41
CA TYR A 724 -19.73 18.37 17.10
C TYR A 724 -21.22 18.06 17.08
N THR A 725 -21.68 17.33 16.07
CA THR A 725 -23.09 16.91 15.96
C THR A 725 -23.24 15.49 16.49
N LEU A 726 -24.05 15.32 17.53
CA LEU A 726 -24.40 14.04 18.12
C LEU A 726 -25.33 13.23 17.20
N PRO A 727 -25.44 11.90 17.40
CA PRO A 727 -26.32 11.05 16.59
C PRO A 727 -27.80 11.44 16.65
N ASP A 728 -28.24 12.13 17.70
CA ASP A 728 -29.59 12.66 17.86
C ASP A 728 -29.81 14.01 17.18
N GLY A 729 -28.78 14.54 16.49
CA GLY A 729 -28.79 15.82 15.80
C GLY A 729 -28.45 17.03 16.67
N ARG A 730 -28.21 16.85 17.99
CA ARG A 730 -27.81 17.96 18.87
C ARG A 730 -26.37 18.39 18.60
N VAL A 731 -26.12 19.68 18.58
CA VAL A 731 -24.76 20.23 18.40
C VAL A 731 -24.18 20.62 19.75
N ILE A 732 -23.04 20.04 20.09
CA ILE A 732 -22.25 20.38 21.28
C ILE A 732 -20.99 21.16 20.87
N LYS A 733 -20.43 21.93 21.79
CA LYS A 733 -19.23 22.73 21.56
C LYS A 733 -18.14 22.34 22.55
N LEU A 734 -16.96 22.00 22.03
CA LEU A 734 -15.79 21.65 22.82
C LEU A 734 -14.71 22.71 22.64
N ALA A 735 -13.97 23.03 23.70
CA ALA A 735 -12.88 23.99 23.66
C ALA A 735 -11.67 23.42 24.42
N GLY A 736 -11.46 23.82 25.68
CA GLY A 736 -10.35 23.35 26.51
C GLY A 736 -10.31 21.84 26.72
N GLU A 737 -11.47 21.19 26.74
CA GLU A 737 -11.59 19.74 26.95
C GLU A 737 -10.87 18.93 25.86
N ARG A 738 -10.65 19.53 24.68
CA ARG A 738 -9.96 18.91 23.56
C ARG A 738 -8.51 18.57 23.88
N PHE A 739 -7.81 19.43 24.62
CA PHE A 739 -6.42 19.20 25.03
C PHE A 739 -6.28 18.78 26.50
N GLU A 740 -7.23 19.16 27.36
CA GLU A 740 -7.26 18.71 28.75
C GLU A 740 -7.50 17.20 28.85
N ALA A 741 -8.29 16.61 27.96
CA ALA A 741 -8.59 15.19 28.03
C ALA A 741 -7.34 14.29 27.85
N PRO A 742 -6.52 14.47 26.79
CA PRO A 742 -5.28 13.71 26.63
C PRO A 742 -4.18 14.05 27.66
N GLU A 743 -4.30 15.17 28.37
CA GLU A 743 -3.28 15.62 29.33
C GLU A 743 -3.08 14.63 30.48
N ILE A 744 -4.06 13.77 30.78
CA ILE A 744 -3.93 12.71 31.80
C ILE A 744 -2.77 11.73 31.52
N LEU A 745 -2.30 11.63 30.27
CA LEU A 745 -1.12 10.83 29.93
C LEU A 745 0.16 11.43 30.51
N PHE A 746 0.26 12.76 30.54
CA PHE A 746 1.40 13.50 31.06
C PHE A 746 1.22 13.87 32.54
N GLN A 747 -0.04 14.02 32.98
CA GLN A 747 -0.43 14.32 34.35
C GLN A 747 -1.47 13.31 34.89
N PRO A 748 -1.05 12.07 35.24
CA PRO A 748 -1.92 11.02 35.74
C PRO A 748 -2.81 11.40 36.93
N HIS A 749 -2.36 12.34 37.77
CA HIS A 749 -3.11 12.80 38.95
C HIS A 749 -4.47 13.43 38.59
N LEU A 750 -4.65 13.95 37.38
CA LEU A 750 -5.94 14.49 36.89
C LEU A 750 -7.03 13.41 36.81
N ALA A 751 -6.63 12.16 36.59
CA ALA A 751 -7.49 10.98 36.59
C ALA A 751 -7.51 10.26 37.95
N ASN A 752 -6.98 10.89 39.02
CA ASN A 752 -6.78 10.29 40.35
C ASN A 752 -5.87 9.06 40.34
N VAL A 753 -4.89 9.02 39.43
CA VAL A 753 -3.89 7.96 39.37
C VAL A 753 -2.56 8.50 39.90
N GLU A 754 -2.06 7.89 40.98
CA GLU A 754 -0.75 8.19 41.55
C GLU A 754 0.36 7.51 40.73
N ALA A 755 0.67 8.07 39.56
CA ALA A 755 1.73 7.60 38.68
C ALA A 755 2.47 8.77 38.03
N MET A 756 3.68 8.48 37.54
CA MET A 756 4.45 9.42 36.71
C MET A 756 3.82 9.51 35.32
N GLY A 757 3.87 10.70 34.72
CA GLY A 757 3.45 10.90 33.32
C GLY A 757 4.32 10.12 32.33
N ILE A 758 3.82 9.91 31.12
CA ILE A 758 4.50 9.11 30.09
C ILE A 758 5.91 9.60 29.75
N SER A 759 6.14 10.93 29.71
CA SER A 759 7.45 11.49 29.38
C SER A 759 8.47 11.25 30.49
N GLU A 760 8.04 11.43 31.74
CA GLU A 760 8.90 11.22 32.90
C GLU A 760 9.20 9.72 33.08
N LEU A 761 8.21 8.87 32.86
CA LEU A 761 8.36 7.43 32.88
C LEU A 761 9.31 6.94 31.78
N LEU A 762 9.21 7.53 30.58
CA LEU A 762 10.10 7.21 29.45
C LEU A 762 11.54 7.67 29.76
N PHE A 763 11.70 8.89 30.27
CA PHE A 763 13.00 9.41 30.68
C PHE A 763 13.65 8.57 31.79
N ASP A 764 12.90 8.21 32.83
CA ASP A 764 13.38 7.36 33.92
C ASP A 764 13.77 5.96 33.43
N THR A 765 13.01 5.40 32.48
CA THR A 765 13.33 4.10 31.86
C THR A 765 14.67 4.15 31.12
N ILE A 766 14.91 5.22 30.34
CA ILE A 766 16.19 5.41 29.63
C ILE A 766 17.32 5.68 30.63
N GLN A 767 17.11 6.47 31.68
CA GLN A 767 18.16 6.76 32.66
C GLN A 767 18.53 5.55 33.53
N LYS A 768 17.61 4.61 33.73
CA LYS A 768 17.89 3.35 34.43
C LYS A 768 18.62 2.33 33.55
N SER A 769 18.70 2.52 32.24
CA SER A 769 19.49 1.65 31.38
C SER A 769 20.99 1.93 31.51
N ASP A 770 21.81 1.00 31.02
CA ASP A 770 23.25 1.16 30.97
C ASP A 770 23.64 2.35 30.11
N MET A 771 24.72 3.05 30.49
CA MET A 771 25.15 4.31 29.88
C MET A 771 25.37 4.19 28.38
N ASP A 772 25.89 3.05 27.92
CA ASP A 772 26.19 2.80 26.50
C ASP A 772 24.91 2.71 25.64
N MET A 773 23.80 2.23 26.22
CA MET A 773 22.52 2.07 25.51
C MET A 773 21.72 3.37 25.43
N ARG A 774 21.93 4.32 26.36
CA ARG A 774 21.09 5.52 26.49
C ARG A 774 21.08 6.38 25.23
N SER A 775 22.25 6.56 24.62
CA SER A 775 22.39 7.32 23.38
C SER A 775 21.51 6.73 22.28
N ASP A 776 21.46 5.41 22.17
CA ASP A 776 20.70 4.74 21.11
C ASP A 776 19.21 4.72 21.42
N PHE A 777 18.82 4.60 22.70
CA PHE A 777 17.42 4.76 23.10
C PHE A 777 16.88 6.17 22.85
N TYR A 778 17.64 7.22 23.12
CA TYR A 778 17.20 8.59 22.81
C TYR A 778 17.06 8.87 21.30
N LYS A 779 17.86 8.21 20.46
CA LYS A 779 17.79 8.32 18.99
C LYS A 779 16.73 7.44 18.35
N HIS A 780 16.18 6.47 19.07
CA HIS A 780 15.24 5.48 18.55
C HIS A 780 14.06 5.31 19.50
N ILE A 781 13.37 6.41 19.79
CA ILE A 781 12.09 6.37 20.52
C ILE A 781 10.99 6.14 19.49
N VAL A 782 10.30 5.02 19.58
CA VAL A 782 9.30 4.59 18.60
C VAL A 782 7.91 4.63 19.20
N LEU A 783 7.01 5.37 18.55
CA LEU A 783 5.61 5.45 18.98
C LEU A 783 4.78 4.31 18.34
N SER A 784 3.89 3.72 19.14
CA SER A 784 2.93 2.71 18.70
C SER A 784 1.60 2.87 19.43
N GLY A 785 0.53 2.40 18.79
CA GLY A 785 -0.80 2.33 19.38
C GLY A 785 -1.71 3.48 18.98
N GLY A 786 -3.01 3.30 19.19
CA GLY A 786 -4.02 4.27 18.75
C GLY A 786 -3.96 5.60 19.52
N THR A 787 -3.50 5.58 20.77
CA THR A 787 -3.49 6.76 21.65
C THR A 787 -2.32 7.69 21.36
N THR A 788 -1.25 7.24 20.69
CA THR A 788 -0.15 8.10 20.26
C THR A 788 -0.47 8.93 19.00
N MET A 789 -1.66 8.73 18.41
CA MET A 789 -2.10 9.41 17.18
C MET A 789 -2.57 10.86 17.39
N TYR A 790 -2.65 11.35 18.63
CA TYR A 790 -3.08 12.73 18.86
C TYR A 790 -2.14 13.73 18.18
N PRO A 791 -2.67 14.73 17.47
CA PRO A 791 -1.87 15.84 16.96
C PRO A 791 -1.07 16.49 18.09
N GLY A 792 0.21 16.77 17.86
CA GLY A 792 1.11 17.38 18.85
C GLY A 792 1.76 16.42 19.85
N PHE A 793 1.35 15.13 19.89
CA PHE A 793 1.87 14.15 20.85
C PHE A 793 3.40 14.01 20.80
N ALA A 794 3.96 13.79 19.62
CA ALA A 794 5.41 13.62 19.43
C ALA A 794 6.19 14.89 19.81
N SER A 795 5.70 16.06 19.40
CA SER A 795 6.35 17.36 19.68
C SER A 795 6.32 17.71 21.18
N ARG A 796 5.22 17.40 21.88
CA ARG A 796 5.13 17.55 23.35
C ARG A 796 6.11 16.63 24.06
N LEU A 797 6.17 15.36 23.64
CA LEU A 797 7.07 14.37 24.21
C LEU A 797 8.54 14.76 24.01
N GLU A 798 8.90 15.27 22.82
CA GLU A 798 10.26 15.76 22.52
C GLU A 798 10.65 16.92 23.43
N ARG A 799 9.74 17.89 23.61
CA ARG A 799 9.93 19.04 24.50
C ARG A 799 10.17 18.62 25.94
N GLU A 800 9.29 17.78 26.49
CA GLU A 800 9.39 17.36 27.89
C GLU A 800 10.64 16.54 28.16
N ILE A 801 11.02 15.62 27.27
CA ILE A 801 12.25 14.84 27.45
C ILE A 801 13.48 15.75 27.38
N THR A 802 13.48 16.72 26.47
CA THR A 802 14.57 17.70 26.34
C THR A 802 14.69 18.55 27.60
N GLN A 803 13.56 18.99 28.17
CA GLN A 803 13.52 19.73 29.43
C GLN A 803 14.01 18.88 30.61
N LEU A 804 13.52 17.64 30.75
CA LEU A 804 13.97 16.71 31.78
C LEU A 804 15.48 16.43 31.67
N TYR A 805 16.01 16.30 30.46
CA TYR A 805 17.44 16.12 30.22
C TYR A 805 18.24 17.37 30.62
N LEU A 806 17.77 18.56 30.28
CA LEU A 806 18.40 19.82 30.66
C LEU A 806 18.45 19.99 32.19
N GLU A 807 17.33 19.76 32.87
CA GLU A 807 17.19 19.96 34.31
C GLU A 807 17.93 18.89 35.12
N ARG A 808 17.72 17.60 34.80
CA ARG A 808 18.18 16.48 35.63
C ARG A 808 19.58 15.97 35.24
N VAL A 809 19.95 16.02 33.97
CA VAL A 809 21.27 15.52 33.48
C VAL A 809 22.28 16.65 33.32
N LEU A 810 21.89 17.71 32.61
CA LEU A 810 22.79 18.84 32.33
C LEU A 810 22.81 19.90 33.43
N LYS A 811 21.93 19.79 34.45
CA LYS A 811 21.82 20.71 35.59
C LYS A 811 21.70 22.18 35.16
N GLY A 812 20.97 22.43 34.07
CA GLY A 812 20.71 23.78 33.53
C GLY A 812 21.74 24.30 32.51
N ASP A 813 22.77 23.52 32.14
CA ASP A 813 23.74 23.93 31.12
C ASP A 813 23.16 23.83 29.69
N THR A 814 22.69 24.97 29.17
CA THR A 814 22.08 25.08 27.83
C THR A 814 23.08 24.90 26.69
N GLN A 815 24.38 25.12 26.91
CA GLN A 815 25.37 24.98 25.84
C GLN A 815 25.56 23.50 25.45
N ARG A 816 25.49 22.60 26.43
CA ARG A 816 25.61 21.15 26.22
C ARG A 816 24.36 20.52 25.62
N LEU A 817 23.22 21.20 25.69
CA LEU A 817 21.96 20.71 25.12
C LEU A 817 22.06 20.52 23.59
N SER A 818 22.86 21.34 22.91
CA SER A 818 23.14 21.20 21.47
C SER A 818 23.75 19.84 21.07
N LYS A 819 24.38 19.14 22.01
CA LYS A 819 24.96 17.80 21.79
C LYS A 819 23.95 16.67 22.03
N PHE A 820 22.84 16.96 22.69
CA PHE A 820 21.78 15.98 22.95
C PHE A 820 21.00 15.73 21.66
N LYS A 821 21.01 14.48 21.20
CA LYS A 821 20.26 14.04 20.02
C LYS A 821 19.09 13.20 20.49
N ILE A 822 17.90 13.74 20.38
CA ILE A 822 16.65 13.03 20.57
C ILE A 822 16.00 12.84 19.20
N LYS A 823 15.40 11.68 18.98
CA LYS A 823 14.58 11.42 17.80
C LYS A 823 13.41 10.53 18.21
N ILE A 824 12.22 11.08 18.02
CA ILE A 824 10.95 10.39 18.23
C ILE A 824 10.41 10.04 16.85
N GLU A 825 10.35 8.75 16.55
CA GLU A 825 9.90 8.21 15.28
C GLU A 825 8.38 8.02 15.30
N ASN A 826 7.70 8.88 14.56
CA ASN A 826 6.28 8.79 14.30
C ASN A 826 6.03 8.26 12.87
N SER A 827 5.16 7.25 12.74
CA SER A 827 4.70 6.70 11.46
C SER A 827 3.22 7.00 11.24
N ALA A 828 2.80 7.22 10.00
CA ALA A 828 1.37 7.33 9.66
C ALA A 828 0.57 6.04 9.96
N ARG A 829 1.26 4.91 10.17
CA ARG A 829 0.65 3.59 10.42
C ARG A 829 0.72 3.16 11.89
N GLN A 830 1.09 4.05 12.82
CA GLN A 830 1.25 3.79 14.27
C GLN A 830 0.14 2.94 14.89
N LYS A 831 -1.12 3.20 14.50
CA LYS A 831 -2.31 2.47 14.97
C LYS A 831 -2.27 0.96 14.74
N HIS A 832 -1.54 0.49 13.71
CA HIS A 832 -1.48 -0.90 13.28
C HIS A 832 -0.04 -1.45 13.19
N MET A 833 0.94 -0.74 13.77
CA MET A 833 2.36 -1.11 13.67
C MET A 833 2.68 -2.49 14.20
N VAL A 834 2.06 -2.89 15.31
CA VAL A 834 2.18 -4.23 15.89
C VAL A 834 1.77 -5.31 14.88
N TYR A 835 0.58 -5.16 14.29
CA TYR A 835 0.07 -6.09 13.27
C TYR A 835 0.97 -6.11 12.04
N PHE A 836 1.38 -4.94 11.53
CA PHE A 836 2.24 -4.83 10.36
C PHE A 836 3.60 -5.51 10.59
N GLY A 837 4.22 -5.30 11.75
CA GLY A 837 5.45 -6.00 12.14
C GLY A 837 5.27 -7.51 12.22
N GLY A 838 4.14 -7.96 12.77
CA GLY A 838 3.76 -9.37 12.79
C GLY A 838 3.59 -9.96 11.39
N SER A 839 2.91 -9.24 10.49
CA SER A 839 2.69 -9.61 9.08
C SER A 839 4.01 -9.76 8.31
N VAL A 840 4.91 -8.80 8.46
CA VAL A 840 6.24 -8.83 7.85
C VAL A 840 7.09 -9.98 8.41
N LEU A 841 7.13 -10.13 9.74
CA LEU A 841 7.90 -11.20 10.39
C LEU A 841 7.38 -12.59 9.99
N ALA A 842 6.06 -12.78 10.02
CA ALA A 842 5.41 -14.03 9.64
C ALA A 842 5.70 -14.40 8.18
N ASN A 843 5.69 -13.42 7.27
CA ASN A 843 5.98 -13.64 5.85
C ASN A 843 7.45 -14.03 5.62
N ILE A 844 8.39 -13.37 6.30
CA ILE A 844 9.82 -13.69 6.19
C ILE A 844 10.14 -15.06 6.80
N MET A 845 9.46 -15.43 7.88
CA MET A 845 9.72 -16.66 8.64
C MET A 845 8.83 -17.85 8.24
N LYS A 846 8.03 -17.72 7.18
CA LYS A 846 7.01 -18.71 6.79
C LYS A 846 7.52 -20.15 6.67
N ASP A 847 8.72 -20.30 6.11
CA ASP A 847 9.38 -21.58 5.83
C ASP A 847 10.38 -22.03 6.90
N ARG A 848 10.61 -21.22 7.95
CA ARG A 848 11.59 -21.56 9.00
C ARG A 848 10.96 -22.40 10.10
N GLU A 849 11.14 -23.72 10.05
CA GLU A 849 10.63 -24.65 11.07
C GLU A 849 11.14 -24.36 12.50
N GLN A 850 12.32 -23.78 12.64
CA GLN A 850 12.87 -23.37 13.94
C GLN A 850 12.16 -22.16 14.56
N PHE A 851 11.40 -21.39 13.78
CA PHE A 851 10.67 -20.21 14.28
C PHE A 851 9.29 -20.56 14.82
N TRP A 852 8.59 -21.48 14.14
CA TRP A 852 7.26 -21.92 14.52
C TRP A 852 7.33 -23.05 15.56
N ILE A 853 6.48 -23.01 16.57
CA ILE A 853 6.19 -24.19 17.38
C ILE A 853 5.24 -25.04 16.54
N SER A 854 5.61 -26.28 16.24
CA SER A 854 4.74 -27.17 15.46
C SER A 854 3.76 -27.92 16.37
N LYS A 855 2.62 -28.34 15.80
CA LYS A 855 1.65 -29.20 16.50
C LYS A 855 2.28 -30.51 16.99
N GLN A 856 3.20 -31.07 16.20
CA GLN A 856 3.95 -32.28 16.56
C GLN A 856 4.85 -32.02 17.78
N GLU A 857 5.62 -30.93 17.79
CA GLU A 857 6.46 -30.56 18.94
C GLU A 857 5.62 -30.37 20.21
N TYR A 858 4.43 -29.77 20.09
CA TYR A 858 3.50 -29.60 21.20
C TYR A 858 2.93 -30.95 21.69
N GLN A 859 2.58 -31.88 20.80
CA GLN A 859 2.10 -33.20 21.21
C GLN A 859 3.18 -34.04 21.91
N GLU A 860 4.45 -33.89 21.51
CA GLU A 860 5.58 -34.61 22.11
C GLU A 860 6.04 -34.03 23.45
N GLN A 861 6.08 -32.69 23.56
CA GLN A 861 6.69 -32.00 24.71
C GLN A 861 5.68 -31.25 25.59
N GLY A 862 4.42 -31.18 25.17
CA GLY A 862 3.40 -30.34 25.78
C GLY A 862 3.83 -28.87 25.82
N VAL A 863 3.50 -28.21 26.92
CA VAL A 863 3.78 -26.79 27.18
C VAL A 863 5.29 -26.46 27.22
N ARG A 864 6.18 -27.46 27.36
CA ARG A 864 7.64 -27.24 27.38
C ARG A 864 8.19 -26.73 26.06
N CYS A 865 7.46 -26.87 24.95
CA CYS A 865 7.83 -26.33 23.64
C CYS A 865 8.02 -24.80 23.66
N LEU A 866 7.41 -24.09 24.62
CA LEU A 866 7.58 -22.65 24.82
C LEU A 866 9.01 -22.23 25.15
N ASN A 867 9.86 -23.14 25.63
CA ASN A 867 11.28 -22.85 25.83
C ASN A 867 11.96 -22.44 24.51
N LYS A 868 11.44 -22.86 23.36
CA LYS A 868 11.91 -22.44 22.02
C LYS A 868 11.72 -20.92 21.78
N LEU A 869 10.73 -20.31 22.40
CA LEU A 869 10.51 -18.85 22.35
C LEU A 869 11.47 -18.09 23.29
N VAL A 870 11.97 -18.75 24.34
CA VAL A 870 12.84 -18.17 25.37
C VAL A 870 14.33 -18.43 25.09
N ALA A 871 14.69 -19.53 24.44
CA ALA A 871 16.07 -20.04 24.29
C ALA A 871 17.01 -19.17 23.43
N LYS A 872 16.58 -17.98 22.99
CA LYS A 872 17.47 -16.97 22.38
C LYS A 872 17.89 -15.86 23.34
N SER A 873 17.38 -15.82 24.58
CA SER A 873 17.66 -14.76 25.55
C SER A 873 18.85 -15.02 26.48
N ASN A 874 19.73 -15.97 26.16
CA ASN A 874 20.95 -16.27 26.93
C ASN A 874 22.19 -16.17 26.04
#